data_AF-A0AAN8ZW19-F1
#
_entry.id   AF-A0AAN8ZW19-F1
#
_cell.length_a   1.000
_cell.length_b   1.000
_cell.length_c   1.000
_cell.angle_alpha   90.00
_cell.angle_beta   90.00
_cell.angle_gamma   90.00
#
_symmetry.space_group_name_H-M   'P 1'
#
loop_
_entity.id
_entity.type
_entity.pdbx_description
1 polymer ?
#
loop_
_entity_poly.entity_id
_entity_poly.type
_entity_poly.pdbx_seq_one_letter_code
_entity_poly.pdbx_strand_id
1 'polypeptide(L)'
;VKIGQEYRRLDKNYERAKEEDEKDEYMQMILLLIVLYLQYTQQNLLKTWKSYLTALLKVLDVICEEKPPPEEYFKWVESFISKIQGNTPDNISDEFYKLFYTIQKYCNPDVPDNIESNEFCKPELISKALLISSEQNLPLFLYMLVSIAEVDVNLVVNHFCNSTPLHHAARFNNMSAIAYLLQRGAKFQTDRSGFLPHDYAYMFGHNKTGNYLAKEDNKTSEMEDTEDDELSENEDTKGEESENSGGIIDELSKSEDGEEQECKSTEGVSDEINKSKIGEDDGSGSIGVRNGRELSKLNTDVSKDDDGEESEIIGIRTDRLLKKSNTNVNNFESPFIKNFQKYLRQYDLKCDRKSKSRHFIVRTHNELLDYRLEHQKRKWENKGIQKAVSKITVDSVHGEAAEVKAAVSTFLDHLKREIALSNELYDGDLEFVGSSEDNVRLYCPDEYDCNLILKNIGHSVDDMPSVNLIILDTQTSLLEGYKQRIDVTFPEKLKNLMRESEFLKEFYKLTGKGLKSLNTLKLDTRLKLILPGIKKTQVGVNLSFAWNGLKYPMLLVDVDFVPTLRVPWPKDLSKPILVCDDIDQVVLNSLGKDKWRFSFGQLEAKIMKNLTEQQKLVYLASKMILANLKTEKWVPQYIKCEYEYWQSRFFSLSAKGGFALKNSFFRELEDVKDPQEWEIKNILKRMRSIFGRMCKFDENDDAAENASSKNNDDGDATRVQAYFGGETEKASIYECAPRILKFLRDLNELDIIKEIPAE
;
A
#
# COMPACT_ATOMS: atom_id res chain seq x y z
N VAL A 1 25.87 9.00 -0.42
CA VAL A 1 25.25 7.67 -0.62
C VAL A 1 23.86 7.53 0.00
N LYS A 2 23.67 7.56 1.33
CA LYS A 2 22.34 7.37 1.95
C LYS A 2 21.27 8.37 1.48
N ILE A 3 21.60 9.65 1.39
CA ILE A 3 20.71 10.67 0.82
C ILE A 3 20.29 10.34 -0.62
N GLY A 4 21.21 9.86 -1.46
CA GLY A 4 20.90 9.46 -2.83
C GLY A 4 19.95 8.27 -2.90
N GLN A 5 20.05 7.32 -1.96
CA GLN A 5 19.11 6.20 -1.89
C GLN A 5 17.70 6.65 -1.51
N GLU A 6 17.57 7.56 -0.55
CA GLU A 6 16.28 8.08 -0.09
C GLU A 6 15.65 9.03 -1.11
N TYR A 7 16.45 9.88 -1.75
CA TYR A 7 16.04 10.65 -2.93
C TYR A 7 15.44 9.73 -3.99
N ARG A 8 16.17 8.68 -4.41
CA ARG A 8 15.71 7.75 -5.46
C ARG A 8 14.42 7.02 -5.07
N ARG A 9 14.14 6.85 -3.78
CA ARG A 9 12.88 6.28 -3.30
C ARG A 9 11.73 7.29 -3.41
N LEU A 10 11.93 8.54 -3.00
CA LEU A 10 10.94 9.60 -3.15
C LEU A 10 10.69 9.92 -4.63
N ASP A 11 11.72 9.96 -5.45
CA ASP A 11 11.66 10.19 -6.90
C ASP A 11 10.87 9.06 -7.61
N LYS A 12 11.09 7.80 -7.23
CA LYS A 12 10.24 6.70 -7.71
C LYS A 12 8.77 6.84 -7.29
N ASN A 13 8.48 7.44 -6.14
CA ASN A 13 7.10 7.69 -5.74
C ASN A 13 6.51 8.85 -6.56
N TYR A 14 7.30 9.89 -6.82
CA TYR A 14 6.96 10.97 -7.75
C TYR A 14 6.65 10.45 -9.17
N GLU A 15 7.49 9.58 -9.72
CA GLU A 15 7.25 8.97 -11.04
C GLU A 15 5.97 8.12 -11.09
N ARG A 16 5.63 7.47 -9.96
CA ARG A 16 4.43 6.64 -9.82
C ARG A 16 3.16 7.45 -9.55
N ALA A 17 3.28 8.67 -9.05
CA ALA A 17 2.17 9.54 -8.74
C ALA A 17 1.40 9.87 -10.02
N LYS A 18 0.08 9.67 -9.98
CA LYS A 18 -0.80 9.85 -11.15
C LYS A 18 -1.35 11.27 -11.25
N GLU A 19 -1.43 11.95 -10.11
CA GLU A 19 -2.00 13.28 -9.97
C GLU A 19 -0.89 14.32 -9.82
N GLU A 20 -1.13 15.53 -10.33
CA GLU A 20 -0.14 16.60 -10.29
C GLU A 20 0.08 17.08 -8.85
N ASP A 21 -0.98 17.22 -8.06
CA ASP A 21 -0.87 17.54 -6.63
C ASP A 21 0.01 16.53 -5.86
N GLU A 22 -0.13 15.23 -6.13
CA GLU A 22 0.67 14.19 -5.48
C GLU A 22 2.13 14.26 -5.92
N LYS A 23 2.37 14.58 -7.20
CA LYS A 23 3.71 14.85 -7.71
C LYS A 23 4.32 16.07 -7.05
N ASP A 24 3.57 17.17 -6.92
CA ASP A 24 4.01 18.39 -6.27
C ASP A 24 4.37 18.13 -4.80
N GLU A 25 3.58 17.33 -4.09
CA GLU A 25 3.89 16.92 -2.72
C GLU A 25 5.21 16.13 -2.64
N TYR A 26 5.42 15.12 -3.51
CA TYR A 26 6.69 14.39 -3.52
C TYR A 26 7.87 15.27 -3.91
N MET A 27 7.69 16.22 -4.82
CA MET A 27 8.71 17.22 -5.15
C MET A 27 9.05 18.10 -3.95
N GLN A 28 8.04 18.59 -3.23
CA GLN A 28 8.22 19.36 -2.00
C GLN A 28 8.93 18.53 -0.92
N MET A 29 8.66 17.22 -0.81
CA MET A 29 9.35 16.32 0.11
C MET A 29 10.81 16.08 -0.28
N ILE A 30 11.11 15.94 -1.58
CA ILE A 30 12.47 15.85 -2.10
C ILE A 30 13.25 17.13 -1.77
N LEU A 31 12.64 18.29 -1.99
CA LEU A 31 13.20 19.58 -1.63
C LEU A 31 13.46 19.67 -0.12
N LEU A 32 12.49 19.27 0.70
CA LEU A 32 12.62 19.23 2.16
C LEU A 32 13.78 18.34 2.60
N LEU A 33 13.91 17.12 2.03
CA LEU A 33 15.03 16.21 2.30
C LEU A 33 16.38 16.89 2.03
N ILE A 34 16.50 17.55 0.88
CA ILE A 34 17.74 18.22 0.46
C ILE A 34 18.03 19.41 1.39
N VAL A 35 17.03 20.23 1.71
CA VAL A 35 17.17 21.38 2.60
C VAL A 35 17.67 20.95 3.98
N LEU A 36 17.03 19.94 4.59
CA LEU A 36 17.41 19.46 5.91
C LEU A 36 18.80 18.83 5.92
N TYR A 37 19.19 18.16 4.83
CA TYR A 37 20.54 17.62 4.70
C TYR A 37 21.61 18.72 4.61
N LEU A 38 21.31 19.80 3.90
CA LEU A 38 22.20 20.95 3.81
C LEU A 38 22.33 21.64 5.17
N GLN A 39 21.25 21.76 5.94
CA GLN A 39 21.31 22.20 7.34
C GLN A 39 22.16 21.26 8.22
N TYR A 40 21.96 19.96 8.11
CA TYR A 40 22.71 18.96 8.88
C TYR A 40 24.23 19.02 8.61
N THR A 41 24.63 19.15 7.34
CA THR A 41 26.04 19.16 6.95
C THR A 41 26.74 20.50 7.22
N GLN A 42 26.00 21.58 7.40
CA GLN A 42 26.53 22.94 7.54
C GLN A 42 26.10 23.51 8.89
N GLN A 43 26.57 22.89 9.98
CA GLN A 43 26.22 23.28 11.35
C GLN A 43 26.48 24.75 11.74
N ASN A 44 27.06 25.63 10.89
CA ASN A 44 27.14 27.09 11.15
C ASN A 44 27.67 27.99 9.98
N LEU A 45 27.69 27.57 8.70
CA LEU A 45 28.60 28.20 7.70
C LEU A 45 28.04 28.75 6.38
N LEU A 46 26.73 28.69 6.11
CA LEU A 46 26.20 29.24 4.85
C LEU A 46 25.73 30.69 5.01
N LYS A 47 26.69 31.63 5.04
CA LYS A 47 26.40 33.07 5.06
C LYS A 47 25.93 33.65 3.71
N THR A 48 25.96 32.86 2.61
CA THR A 48 25.59 33.33 1.26
C THR A 48 24.94 32.25 0.39
N TRP A 49 24.05 32.65 -0.52
CA TRP A 49 23.36 31.76 -1.48
C TRP A 49 24.29 30.95 -2.38
N LYS A 50 25.48 31.48 -2.73
CA LYS A 50 26.48 30.78 -3.54
C LYS A 50 27.03 29.53 -2.86
N SER A 51 27.23 29.60 -1.55
CA SER A 51 27.69 28.45 -0.76
C SER A 51 26.58 27.39 -0.67
N TYR A 52 25.32 27.81 -0.65
CA TYR A 52 24.15 26.93 -0.66
C TYR A 52 24.00 26.21 -2.01
N LEU A 53 24.10 26.95 -3.12
CA LEU A 53 24.10 26.39 -4.48
C LEU A 53 25.25 25.40 -4.70
N THR A 54 26.44 25.71 -4.17
CA THR A 54 27.61 24.82 -4.24
C THR A 54 27.38 23.51 -3.47
N ALA A 55 26.73 23.58 -2.30
CA ALA A 55 26.40 22.40 -1.51
C ALA A 55 25.26 21.59 -2.15
N LEU A 56 24.26 22.25 -2.75
CA LEU A 56 23.21 21.62 -3.56
C LEU A 56 23.82 20.88 -4.76
N LEU A 57 24.70 21.51 -5.52
CA LEU A 57 25.39 20.88 -6.65
C LEU A 57 26.21 19.65 -6.22
N LYS A 58 26.89 19.71 -5.07
CA LYS A 58 27.58 18.54 -4.49
C LYS A 58 26.63 17.41 -4.09
N VAL A 59 25.43 17.73 -3.60
CA VAL A 59 24.39 16.74 -3.28
C VAL A 59 23.84 16.11 -4.56
N LEU A 60 23.59 16.92 -5.59
CA LEU A 60 23.15 16.46 -6.91
C LEU A 60 24.21 15.57 -7.58
N ASP A 61 25.49 15.90 -7.44
CA ASP A 61 26.62 15.08 -7.93
C ASP A 61 26.67 13.69 -7.26
N VAL A 62 26.17 13.56 -6.02
CA VAL A 62 26.09 12.29 -5.28
C VAL A 62 24.82 11.51 -5.61
N ILE A 63 23.77 12.19 -6.08
CA ILE A 63 22.47 11.59 -6.41
C ILE A 63 22.48 10.99 -7.83
N CYS A 64 23.16 11.65 -8.78
CA CYS A 64 23.24 11.26 -10.19
C CYS A 64 24.44 10.32 -10.45
N GLU A 65 24.22 8.99 -10.34
CA GLU A 65 25.27 7.98 -10.56
C GLU A 65 25.67 7.80 -12.05
N GLU A 66 24.84 8.22 -13.01
CA GLU A 66 25.25 8.41 -14.42
C GLU A 66 25.34 9.91 -14.69
N LYS A 67 26.54 10.40 -15.02
CA LYS A 67 26.73 11.79 -15.46
C LYS A 67 26.13 11.92 -16.87
N PRO A 68 25.03 12.65 -17.09
CA PRO A 68 24.73 13.13 -18.43
C PRO A 68 25.89 14.05 -18.86
N PRO A 69 26.11 14.25 -20.16
CA PRO A 69 27.06 15.28 -20.61
C PRO A 69 26.74 16.61 -19.91
N PRO A 70 27.76 17.45 -19.58
CA PRO A 70 27.58 18.67 -18.77
C PRO A 70 26.42 19.57 -19.22
N GLU A 71 26.14 19.59 -20.53
CA GLU A 71 25.06 20.36 -21.17
C GLU A 71 23.64 19.82 -20.88
N GLU A 72 23.47 18.52 -20.56
CA GLU A 72 22.19 17.93 -20.14
C GLU A 72 21.95 18.04 -18.63
N TYR A 73 23.02 18.04 -17.82
CA TYR A 73 22.95 18.31 -16.37
C TYR A 73 22.45 19.73 -16.09
N PHE A 74 22.96 20.72 -16.83
CA PHE A 74 22.42 22.08 -16.77
C PHE A 74 20.97 22.14 -17.24
N LYS A 75 20.56 21.40 -18.29
CA LYS A 75 19.14 21.30 -18.68
C LYS A 75 18.26 20.60 -17.66
N TRP A 76 18.77 19.64 -16.89
CA TRP A 76 18.01 18.96 -15.83
C TRP A 76 17.86 19.85 -14.60
N VAL A 77 18.94 20.52 -14.18
CA VAL A 77 18.90 21.54 -13.12
C VAL A 77 18.04 22.72 -13.56
N GLU A 78 18.16 23.20 -14.80
CA GLU A 78 17.30 24.22 -15.40
C GLU A 78 15.87 23.74 -15.60
N SER A 79 15.62 22.45 -15.87
CA SER A 79 14.27 21.88 -15.96
C SER A 79 13.64 21.71 -14.57
N PHE A 80 14.41 21.30 -13.57
CA PHE A 80 14.01 21.24 -12.16
C PHE A 80 13.73 22.67 -11.65
N ILE A 81 14.60 23.62 -11.96
CA ILE A 81 14.46 25.05 -11.69
C ILE A 81 13.28 25.65 -12.46
N SER A 82 13.10 25.33 -13.75
CA SER A 82 11.99 25.78 -14.59
C SER A 82 10.66 25.13 -14.20
N LYS A 83 10.67 23.95 -13.57
CA LYS A 83 9.49 23.30 -12.99
C LYS A 83 9.12 23.93 -11.64
N ILE A 84 10.12 24.38 -10.87
CA ILE A 84 9.92 25.20 -9.67
C ILE A 84 9.44 26.61 -10.06
N GLN A 85 9.80 27.10 -11.24
CA GLN A 85 9.55 28.48 -11.63
C GLN A 85 8.91 28.66 -13.00
N GLY A 86 7.66 29.12 -12.97
CA GLY A 86 7.12 29.90 -14.06
C GLY A 86 7.80 31.27 -14.29
N ASN A 87 8.82 31.71 -13.54
CA ASN A 87 9.54 32.97 -13.82
C ASN A 87 10.96 33.05 -13.20
N THR A 88 11.97 33.12 -14.08
CA THR A 88 13.33 33.72 -13.96
C THR A 88 14.28 33.38 -12.78
N PRO A 89 15.61 33.26 -13.05
CA PRO A 89 16.63 32.85 -12.07
C PRO A 89 16.73 33.67 -10.77
N ASP A 90 16.31 34.93 -10.78
CA ASP A 90 16.37 35.81 -9.60
C ASP A 90 15.34 35.44 -8.51
N ASN A 91 14.25 34.74 -8.85
CA ASN A 91 13.21 34.30 -7.90
C ASN A 91 13.52 32.97 -7.19
N ILE A 92 14.54 32.20 -7.63
CA ILE A 92 14.87 30.87 -7.07
C ILE A 92 15.41 31.04 -5.67
N SER A 93 16.24 32.08 -5.53
CA SER A 93 16.72 32.61 -4.26
C SER A 93 15.55 32.80 -3.32
N ASP A 94 14.50 33.49 -3.76
CA ASP A 94 13.39 33.89 -2.90
C ASP A 94 12.51 32.71 -2.45
N GLU A 95 12.13 31.78 -3.33
CA GLU A 95 11.30 30.63 -2.95
C GLU A 95 12.04 29.57 -2.14
N PHE A 96 13.30 29.32 -2.48
CA PHE A 96 14.15 28.42 -1.72
C PHE A 96 14.47 29.00 -0.34
N TYR A 97 14.75 30.31 -0.24
CA TYR A 97 14.89 31.00 1.04
C TYR A 97 13.56 31.05 1.80
N LYS A 98 12.41 31.23 1.13
CA LYS A 98 11.07 31.17 1.76
C LYS A 98 10.79 29.79 2.36
N LEU A 99 11.04 28.70 1.63
CA LEU A 99 10.90 27.34 2.14
C LEU A 99 11.84 27.09 3.32
N PHE A 100 13.11 27.48 3.19
CA PHE A 100 14.11 27.40 4.27
C PHE A 100 13.68 28.18 5.53
N TYR A 101 13.20 29.42 5.37
CA TYR A 101 12.74 30.27 6.47
C TYR A 101 11.43 29.77 7.10
N THR A 102 10.52 29.20 6.29
CA THR A 102 9.27 28.61 6.79
C THR A 102 9.55 27.34 7.58
N ILE A 103 10.50 26.51 7.13
CA ILE A 103 10.98 25.37 7.90
C ILE A 103 11.61 25.88 9.22
N GLN A 104 12.51 26.87 9.18
CA GLN A 104 13.10 27.45 10.39
C GLN A 104 12.06 28.01 11.37
N LYS A 105 11.02 28.70 10.88
CA LYS A 105 9.92 29.23 11.70
C LYS A 105 9.05 28.14 12.31
N TYR A 106 8.80 27.04 11.57
CA TYR A 106 8.08 25.89 12.11
C TYR A 106 8.89 25.18 13.21
N CYS A 107 10.21 25.13 13.07
CA CYS A 107 11.12 24.54 14.06
C CYS A 107 11.37 25.47 15.26
N ASN A 108 11.28 26.80 15.06
CA ASN A 108 11.51 27.82 16.08
C ASN A 108 10.54 29.01 15.92
N PRO A 109 9.51 29.13 16.78
CA PRO A 109 8.50 30.20 16.70
C PRO A 109 9.05 31.62 16.87
N ASP A 110 10.25 31.80 17.44
CA ASP A 110 10.83 33.11 17.75
C ASP A 110 11.52 33.78 16.53
N VAL A 111 11.48 33.14 15.36
CA VAL A 111 12.00 33.69 14.10
C VAL A 111 11.08 34.82 13.59
N PRO A 112 11.58 36.05 13.34
CA PRO A 112 10.76 37.22 12.99
C PRO A 112 9.92 37.07 11.70
N ASP A 113 8.74 37.71 11.64
CA ASP A 113 7.78 37.70 10.52
C ASP A 113 8.21 38.49 9.26
N ASN A 114 9.49 38.46 8.90
CA ASN A 114 10.03 39.32 7.84
C ASN A 114 9.76 38.83 6.40
N ILE A 115 8.98 37.76 6.22
CA ILE A 115 8.66 37.19 4.91
C ILE A 115 7.16 36.87 4.87
N GLU A 116 6.43 37.43 3.89
CA GLU A 116 5.04 37.03 3.60
C GLU A 116 4.98 35.50 3.47
N SER A 117 4.22 34.86 4.36
CA SER A 117 4.11 33.41 4.47
C SER A 117 3.80 32.79 3.12
N ASN A 118 4.78 32.13 2.51
CA ASN A 118 4.58 31.43 1.25
C ASN A 118 3.85 30.11 1.51
N GLU A 119 2.97 29.68 0.60
CA GLU A 119 2.16 28.46 0.67
C GLU A 119 2.95 27.12 0.74
N PHE A 120 4.28 27.18 0.84
CA PHE A 120 5.23 26.09 0.58
C PHE A 120 5.58 25.19 1.78
N CYS A 121 5.26 25.57 3.02
CA CYS A 121 5.43 24.68 4.19
C CYS A 121 4.15 24.67 5.02
N LYS A 122 3.11 24.06 4.47
CA LYS A 122 1.90 23.74 5.24
C LYS A 122 2.30 22.70 6.30
N PRO A 123 1.80 22.79 7.55
CA PRO A 123 1.95 21.74 8.57
C PRO A 123 1.60 20.32 8.04
N GLU A 124 0.74 20.28 7.04
CA GLU A 124 0.36 19.11 6.26
C GLU A 124 1.54 18.43 5.54
N LEU A 125 2.48 19.18 4.95
CA LEU A 125 3.66 18.64 4.27
C LEU A 125 4.61 17.96 5.25
N ILE A 126 4.88 18.58 6.39
CA ILE A 126 5.74 18.01 7.45
C ILE A 126 5.10 16.76 8.04
N SER A 127 3.79 16.82 8.32
CA SER A 127 3.01 15.66 8.78
C SER A 127 3.09 14.50 7.78
N LYS A 128 2.97 14.80 6.49
CA LYS A 128 3.11 13.82 5.40
C LYS A 128 4.55 13.29 5.29
N ALA A 129 5.57 14.12 5.46
CA ALA A 129 6.97 13.73 5.44
C ALA A 129 7.31 12.78 6.58
N LEU A 130 6.82 13.08 7.78
CA LEU A 130 6.97 12.23 8.95
C LEU A 130 6.20 10.90 8.79
N LEU A 131 5.01 10.95 8.20
CA LEU A 131 4.24 9.75 7.84
C LEU A 131 5.01 8.87 6.86
N ILE A 132 5.40 9.39 5.69
CA ILE A 132 6.06 8.61 4.63
C ILE A 132 7.42 8.06 5.11
N SER A 133 8.18 8.83 5.88
CA SER A 133 9.46 8.38 6.43
C SER A 133 9.31 7.32 7.54
N SER A 134 8.15 7.25 8.19
CA SER A 134 7.81 6.18 9.14
C SER A 134 7.30 4.92 8.45
N GLU A 135 6.51 5.07 7.39
CA GLU A 135 5.98 3.94 6.60
C GLU A 135 7.06 3.28 5.74
N GLN A 136 7.89 4.09 5.08
CA GLN A 136 8.95 3.65 4.17
C GLN A 136 10.29 3.61 4.92
N ASN A 137 11.24 2.83 4.41
CA ASN A 137 12.58 2.78 4.98
C ASN A 137 13.38 4.06 4.62
N LEU A 138 13.01 5.23 5.16
CA LEU A 138 13.71 6.51 4.96
C LEU A 138 14.32 7.01 6.29
N PRO A 139 15.25 6.26 6.91
CA PRO A 139 15.78 6.57 8.23
C PRO A 139 16.54 7.90 8.31
N LEU A 140 17.22 8.33 7.24
CA LEU A 140 17.90 9.63 7.22
C LEU A 140 16.87 10.76 7.19
N PHE A 141 15.82 10.65 6.37
CA PHE A 141 14.78 11.66 6.31
C PHE A 141 14.05 11.79 7.65
N LEU A 142 13.67 10.66 8.25
CA LEU A 142 13.06 10.63 9.58
C LEU A 142 13.98 11.28 10.64
N TYR A 143 15.27 10.92 10.62
CA TYR A 143 16.26 11.54 11.51
C TYR A 143 16.35 13.04 11.30
N MET A 144 16.37 13.51 10.07
CA MET A 144 16.46 14.93 9.76
C MET A 144 15.21 15.69 10.22
N LEU A 145 14.02 15.12 10.01
CA LEU A 145 12.78 15.74 10.50
C LEU A 145 12.77 15.87 12.03
N VAL A 146 13.16 14.83 12.75
CA VAL A 146 13.05 14.79 14.22
C VAL A 146 14.25 15.42 14.95
N SER A 147 15.47 15.23 14.45
CA SER A 147 16.69 15.73 15.10
C SER A 147 17.14 17.11 14.60
N ILE A 148 16.81 17.49 13.36
CA ILE A 148 17.29 18.74 12.74
C ILE A 148 16.16 19.76 12.66
N ALA A 149 14.97 19.33 12.20
CA ALA A 149 13.79 20.17 12.20
C ALA A 149 12.96 20.08 13.49
N GLU A 150 13.46 19.35 14.52
CA GLU A 150 12.83 19.24 15.84
C GLU A 150 11.32 18.92 15.80
N VAL A 151 10.88 18.18 14.78
CA VAL A 151 9.48 17.80 14.63
C VAL A 151 9.08 16.83 15.75
N ASP A 152 7.98 17.12 16.43
CA ASP A 152 7.44 16.26 17.48
C ASP A 152 7.15 14.84 16.95
N VAL A 153 7.77 13.85 17.59
CA VAL A 153 7.60 12.42 17.28
C VAL A 153 6.20 11.90 17.59
N ASN A 154 5.43 12.63 18.39
CA ASN A 154 4.04 12.34 18.76
C ASN A 154 3.02 13.12 17.92
N LEU A 155 3.47 13.88 16.91
CA LEU A 155 2.59 14.63 16.02
C LEU A 155 1.52 13.71 15.42
N VAL A 156 0.27 14.16 15.39
CA VAL A 156 -0.80 13.45 14.69
C VAL A 156 -0.58 13.60 13.20
N VAL A 157 -0.06 12.54 12.56
CA VAL A 157 0.30 12.55 11.13
C VAL A 157 -0.84 12.12 10.21
N ASN A 158 -1.88 11.47 10.76
CA ASN A 158 -3.12 11.20 10.04
C ASN A 158 -4.32 11.61 10.89
N HIS A 159 -4.91 12.75 10.54
CA HIS A 159 -6.01 13.35 11.30
C HIS A 159 -7.33 12.58 11.20
N PHE A 160 -7.50 11.69 10.20
CA PHE A 160 -8.70 10.87 10.05
C PHE A 160 -8.76 9.75 11.08
N CYS A 161 -7.61 9.12 11.36
CA CYS A 161 -7.49 8.08 12.38
C CYS A 161 -6.92 8.61 13.70
N ASN A 162 -6.48 9.87 13.77
CA ASN A 162 -5.75 10.42 14.91
C ASN A 162 -4.51 9.58 15.29
N SER A 163 -3.73 9.15 14.29
CA SER A 163 -2.56 8.28 14.50
C SER A 163 -1.23 9.04 14.45
N THR A 164 -0.25 8.50 15.17
CA THR A 164 1.12 9.02 15.30
C THR A 164 2.11 8.25 14.40
N PRO A 165 3.33 8.78 14.17
CA PRO A 165 4.40 8.10 13.42
C PRO A 165 4.64 6.65 13.86
N LEU A 166 4.54 6.39 15.17
CA LEU A 166 4.76 5.05 15.73
C LEU A 166 3.71 4.03 15.26
N HIS A 167 2.44 4.43 15.10
CA HIS A 167 1.39 3.58 14.54
C HIS A 167 1.71 3.16 13.10
N HIS A 168 2.16 4.12 12.28
CA HIS A 168 2.53 3.89 10.89
C HIS A 168 3.78 2.99 10.80
N ALA A 169 4.82 3.28 11.58
CA ALA A 169 6.01 2.45 11.62
C ALA A 169 5.70 1.00 12.04
N ALA A 170 4.79 0.80 13.00
CA ALA A 170 4.32 -0.51 13.43
C ALA A 170 3.53 -1.25 12.33
N ARG A 171 2.59 -0.57 11.69
CA ARG A 171 1.79 -1.10 10.56
C ARG A 171 2.65 -1.59 9.40
N PHE A 172 3.76 -0.92 9.11
CA PHE A 172 4.66 -1.26 7.99
C PHE A 172 5.88 -2.09 8.40
N ASN A 173 5.95 -2.55 9.65
CA ASN A 173 7.09 -3.32 10.17
C ASN A 173 8.43 -2.59 10.07
N ASN A 174 8.43 -1.26 10.18
CA ASN A 174 9.63 -0.44 10.08
C ASN A 174 10.35 -0.36 11.44
N MET A 175 11.06 -1.44 11.80
CA MET A 175 11.77 -1.54 13.07
C MET A 175 12.80 -0.43 13.30
N SER A 176 13.44 0.07 12.24
CA SER A 176 14.39 1.17 12.34
C SER A 176 13.70 2.47 12.77
N ALA A 177 12.55 2.79 12.16
CA ALA A 177 11.75 3.93 12.57
C ALA A 177 11.17 3.76 13.98
N ILE A 178 10.65 2.56 14.31
CA ILE A 178 10.13 2.26 15.66
C ILE A 178 11.19 2.51 16.73
N ALA A 179 12.38 1.95 16.57
CA ALA A 179 13.45 2.09 17.56
C ALA A 179 13.87 3.55 17.72
N TYR A 180 14.00 4.29 16.61
CA TYR A 180 14.36 5.70 16.63
C TYR A 180 13.27 6.58 17.25
N LEU A 181 12.00 6.38 16.90
CA LEU A 181 10.86 7.12 17.47
C LEU A 181 10.77 6.91 18.98
N LEU A 182 10.86 5.66 19.47
CA LEU A 182 10.84 5.36 20.91
C LEU A 182 12.03 5.99 21.63
N GLN A 183 13.23 5.93 21.05
CA GLN A 183 14.42 6.59 21.60
C GLN A 183 14.24 8.11 21.75
N ARG A 184 13.43 8.72 20.88
CA ARG A 184 13.14 10.16 20.88
C ARG A 184 11.87 10.51 21.67
N GLY A 185 11.33 9.60 22.48
CA GLY A 185 10.20 9.86 23.38
C GLY A 185 8.82 9.69 22.73
N ALA A 186 8.69 8.87 21.68
CA ALA A 186 7.38 8.52 21.16
C ALA A 186 6.58 7.73 22.19
N LYS A 187 5.35 8.17 22.45
CA LYS A 187 4.44 7.59 23.44
C LYS A 187 3.52 6.53 22.82
N PHE A 188 3.10 5.57 23.63
CA PHE A 188 2.08 4.57 23.28
C PHE A 188 0.68 5.17 23.42
N GLN A 189 0.30 6.01 22.45
CA GLN A 189 -1.04 6.61 22.42
C GLN A 189 -2.00 5.74 21.60
N THR A 190 -3.27 5.72 21.97
CA THR A 190 -4.31 5.11 21.15
C THR A 190 -4.74 6.03 20.01
N ASP A 191 -5.00 5.46 18.85
CA ASP A 191 -5.67 6.17 17.76
C ASP A 191 -7.16 6.46 18.06
N ARG A 192 -7.86 7.09 17.11
CA ARG A 192 -9.30 7.42 17.21
C ARG A 192 -10.17 6.19 17.49
N SER A 193 -9.75 5.02 17.03
CA SER A 193 -10.47 3.76 17.18
C SER A 193 -10.06 2.99 18.44
N GLY A 194 -9.17 3.54 19.25
CA GLY A 194 -8.67 2.92 20.48
C GLY A 194 -7.62 1.84 20.23
N PHE A 195 -6.92 1.86 19.09
CA PHE A 195 -5.84 0.92 18.79
C PHE A 195 -4.48 1.52 19.12
N LEU A 196 -3.63 0.74 19.78
CA LEU A 196 -2.24 1.10 20.06
C LEU A 196 -1.31 0.74 18.89
N PRO A 197 -0.08 1.27 18.85
CA PRO A 197 0.89 0.91 17.82
C PRO A 197 1.15 -0.60 17.70
N HIS A 198 1.22 -1.33 18.81
CA HIS A 198 1.40 -2.79 18.77
C HIS A 198 0.21 -3.52 18.13
N ASP A 199 -1.01 -2.99 18.27
CA ASP A 199 -2.21 -3.57 17.64
C ASP A 199 -2.11 -3.50 16.13
N TYR A 200 -1.64 -2.38 15.60
CA TYR A 200 -1.34 -2.24 14.17
C TYR A 200 -0.27 -3.23 13.71
N ALA A 201 0.80 -3.44 14.47
CA ALA A 201 1.76 -4.49 14.12
C ALA A 201 1.09 -5.88 14.06
N TYR A 202 0.24 -6.23 15.03
CA TYR A 202 -0.48 -7.50 15.00
C TYR A 202 -1.48 -7.60 13.83
N MET A 203 -2.28 -6.56 13.57
CA MET A 203 -3.26 -6.48 12.48
C MET A 203 -2.65 -6.68 11.09
N PHE A 204 -1.39 -6.32 10.91
CA PHE A 204 -0.69 -6.48 9.64
C PHE A 204 0.25 -7.70 9.63
N GLY A 205 0.13 -8.58 10.64
CA GLY A 205 0.83 -9.86 10.73
C GLY A 205 2.29 -9.77 11.18
N HIS A 206 2.68 -8.65 11.80
CA HIS A 206 4.03 -8.36 12.28
C HIS A 206 4.22 -8.77 13.75
N ASN A 207 3.99 -10.04 14.07
CA ASN A 207 3.96 -10.56 15.45
C ASN A 207 5.22 -10.23 16.28
N LYS A 208 6.41 -10.28 15.67
CA LYS A 208 7.66 -9.95 16.37
C LYS A 208 7.71 -8.49 16.81
N THR A 209 7.24 -7.62 15.92
CA THR A 209 7.19 -6.17 16.12
C THR A 209 6.11 -5.81 17.13
N GLY A 210 4.94 -6.44 17.05
CA GLY A 210 3.88 -6.29 18.05
C GLY A 210 4.34 -6.72 19.45
N ASN A 211 5.00 -7.88 19.57
CA ASN A 211 5.54 -8.35 20.86
C ASN A 211 6.62 -7.41 21.42
N TYR A 212 7.47 -6.86 20.56
CA TYR A 212 8.48 -5.87 20.96
C TYR A 212 7.81 -4.61 21.49
N LEU A 213 6.88 -4.02 20.73
CA LEU A 213 6.17 -2.81 21.10
C LEU A 213 5.36 -2.99 22.39
N ALA A 214 4.61 -4.08 22.54
CA ALA A 214 3.84 -4.35 23.76
C ALA A 214 4.73 -4.52 25.01
N LYS A 215 5.95 -5.04 24.83
CA LYS A 215 6.93 -5.11 25.93
C LYS A 215 7.46 -3.72 26.30
N GLU A 216 7.76 -2.88 25.31
CA GLU A 216 8.22 -1.52 25.59
C GLU A 216 7.12 -0.68 26.23
N ASP A 217 5.85 -0.87 25.82
CA ASP A 217 4.67 -0.23 26.42
C ASP A 217 4.50 -0.56 27.91
N ASN A 218 4.57 -1.84 28.27
CA ASN A 218 4.48 -2.27 29.67
C ASN A 218 5.61 -1.72 30.55
N LYS A 219 6.81 -1.50 30.00
CA LYS A 219 7.90 -0.88 30.76
C LYS A 219 7.62 0.58 31.04
N THR A 220 7.02 1.30 30.09
CA THR A 220 6.66 2.70 30.28
C THR A 220 5.54 2.85 31.32
N SER A 221 4.56 1.95 31.35
CA SER A 221 3.51 1.98 32.39
C SER A 221 4.05 1.66 33.80
N GLU A 222 5.00 0.73 33.92
CA GLU A 222 5.64 0.40 35.21
C GLU A 222 6.51 1.54 35.79
N MET A 223 7.00 2.46 34.94
CA MET A 223 7.78 3.63 35.39
C MET A 223 6.88 4.80 35.82
N GLU A 224 5.73 5.00 35.14
CA GLU A 224 4.74 6.03 35.51
C GLU A 224 4.10 5.72 36.88
N ASP A 225 3.85 4.45 37.21
CA ASP A 225 3.29 4.04 38.52
C ASP A 225 4.29 4.21 39.70
N THR A 226 5.60 4.35 39.44
CA THR A 226 6.63 4.53 40.49
C THR A 226 6.98 5.98 40.80
N GLU A 227 6.67 6.93 39.91
CA GLU A 227 6.92 8.36 40.14
C GLU A 227 5.84 9.03 41.01
N ASP A 228 4.63 8.44 41.09
CA ASP A 228 3.53 8.95 41.93
C ASP A 228 3.68 8.57 43.43
N ASP A 229 4.51 7.57 43.77
CA ASP A 229 4.74 7.13 45.15
C ASP A 229 5.87 7.92 45.87
N GLU A 230 6.71 8.69 45.17
CA GLU A 230 7.81 9.48 45.78
C GLU A 230 7.43 10.95 46.09
N LEU A 231 6.17 11.36 45.86
CA LEU A 231 5.70 12.73 46.14
C LEU A 231 4.62 12.86 47.22
N SER A 232 4.41 11.84 48.07
CA SER A 232 3.37 11.87 49.12
C SER A 232 3.82 11.68 50.57
N GLU A 233 5.09 11.91 50.90
CA GLU A 233 5.53 12.05 52.29
C GLU A 233 6.26 13.39 52.51
N ASN A 234 5.51 14.44 52.85
CA ASN A 234 5.87 15.44 53.86
C ASN A 234 4.84 16.60 53.91
N GLU A 235 3.63 16.33 54.39
CA GLU A 235 2.81 17.35 55.06
C GLU A 235 2.01 16.69 56.18
N ASP A 236 2.45 16.87 57.43
CA ASP A 236 1.60 17.30 58.55
C ASP A 236 2.29 17.07 59.89
N THR A 237 2.63 18.16 60.58
CA THR A 237 2.17 18.38 61.97
C THR A 237 2.46 19.83 62.40
N LYS A 238 1.38 20.50 62.80
CA LYS A 238 1.35 21.87 63.31
C LYS A 238 1.82 21.94 64.77
N GLY A 239 2.52 23.03 65.07
CA GLY A 239 2.23 23.90 66.21
C GLY A 239 3.01 23.64 67.49
N GLU A 240 3.84 24.60 67.90
CA GLU A 240 3.78 25.21 69.24
C GLU A 240 4.71 26.44 69.31
N GLU A 241 4.20 27.50 69.94
CA GLU A 241 4.89 28.75 70.27
C GLU A 241 5.89 28.53 71.41
N SER A 242 7.06 29.17 71.37
CA SER A 242 7.66 29.79 72.58
C SER A 242 8.84 30.69 72.24
N GLU A 243 9.00 31.70 73.10
CA GLU A 243 9.93 32.82 73.03
C GLU A 243 11.40 32.44 73.29
N ASN A 244 12.27 33.34 72.82
CA ASN A 244 13.39 33.94 73.56
C ASN A 244 14.84 33.48 73.27
N SER A 245 15.66 34.52 73.06
CA SER A 245 17.05 34.73 73.50
C SER A 245 18.26 34.31 72.63
N GLY A 246 19.14 35.31 72.44
CA GLY A 246 20.61 35.21 72.23
C GLY A 246 21.05 34.79 70.83
N GLY A 247 21.83 35.53 70.05
CA GLY A 247 22.93 36.43 70.40
C GLY A 247 24.25 35.84 69.90
N ILE A 248 25.12 36.71 69.35
CA ILE A 248 26.57 36.50 69.04
C ILE A 248 26.81 35.92 67.63
N ILE A 249 27.35 36.61 66.59
CA ILE A 249 28.46 37.56 66.37
C ILE A 249 29.56 36.88 65.51
N ASP A 250 30.06 37.66 64.53
CA ASP A 250 31.34 37.56 63.80
C ASP A 250 31.54 36.44 62.75
N GLU A 251 32.22 36.64 61.63
CA GLU A 251 32.95 37.77 61.01
C GLU A 251 33.22 37.33 59.54
N LEU A 252 33.09 38.20 58.52
CA LEU A 252 34.20 38.87 57.80
C LEU A 252 35.37 37.94 57.42
N SER A 253 36.00 37.96 56.24
CA SER A 253 35.91 38.76 55.02
C SER A 253 37.11 38.39 54.11
N LYS A 254 36.99 38.66 52.79
CA LYS A 254 38.04 39.18 51.87
C LYS A 254 39.19 38.24 51.45
N SER A 255 39.35 37.97 50.14
CA SER A 255 40.11 38.75 49.11
C SER A 255 41.62 38.55 49.27
N GLU A 256 42.51 38.44 48.28
CA GLU A 256 42.56 38.83 46.86
C GLU A 256 43.91 38.31 46.28
N ASP A 257 44.01 38.26 44.94
CA ASP A 257 45.21 38.36 44.06
C ASP A 257 46.32 37.28 44.16
N GLY A 258 47.00 36.82 43.11
CA GLY A 258 47.20 37.25 41.72
C GLY A 258 48.69 37.04 41.37
N GLU A 259 49.05 36.45 40.21
CA GLU A 259 50.25 36.78 39.41
C GLU A 259 50.45 35.87 38.16
N GLU A 260 50.83 36.52 37.06
CA GLU A 260 51.20 35.99 35.74
C GLU A 260 52.69 35.58 35.66
N GLN A 261 53.07 34.73 34.69
CA GLN A 261 54.29 34.96 33.88
C GLN A 261 54.41 34.06 32.63
N GLU A 262 54.77 34.71 31.51
CA GLU A 262 55.18 34.14 30.20
C GLU A 262 56.64 33.62 30.18
N CYS A 263 56.98 32.73 29.23
CA CYS A 263 58.09 32.92 28.26
C CYS A 263 58.29 31.80 27.20
N LYS A 264 58.13 32.16 25.91
CA LYS A 264 59.02 32.05 24.71
C LYS A 264 59.76 30.76 24.25
N SER A 265 59.37 30.32 23.03
CA SER A 265 60.13 30.02 21.77
C SER A 265 61.47 29.26 21.70
N THR A 266 61.60 28.34 20.71
CA THR A 266 62.62 28.35 19.62
C THR A 266 62.31 27.33 18.49
N GLU A 267 62.70 27.69 17.27
CA GLU A 267 62.55 27.02 15.96
C GLU A 267 63.67 26.00 15.63
N GLY A 268 63.43 25.12 14.63
CA GLY A 268 64.35 24.97 13.49
C GLY A 268 64.83 23.57 13.05
N VAL A 269 64.50 23.19 11.79
CA VAL A 269 65.38 22.63 10.71
C VAL A 269 65.86 21.15 10.86
N SER A 270 65.94 20.22 9.88
CA SER A 270 65.54 20.06 8.46
C SER A 270 65.85 18.60 7.98
N ASP A 271 65.39 18.28 6.75
CA ASP A 271 65.97 17.37 5.73
C ASP A 271 65.70 15.84 5.68
N GLU A 272 64.69 15.50 4.88
CA GLU A 272 64.76 14.88 3.52
C GLU A 272 65.71 13.70 3.16
N ILE A 273 65.11 12.73 2.42
CA ILE A 273 65.49 12.19 1.09
C ILE A 273 65.87 10.69 0.89
N ASN A 274 64.94 10.01 0.17
CA ASN A 274 65.04 9.16 -1.05
C ASN A 274 65.57 7.70 -1.06
N LYS A 275 64.73 6.75 -1.53
CA LYS A 275 64.67 6.06 -2.87
C LYS A 275 65.67 4.88 -2.99
N SER A 276 65.54 3.79 -3.74
CA SER A 276 64.69 3.25 -4.84
C SER A 276 65.25 1.82 -5.11
N LYS A 277 64.47 0.74 -5.28
CA LYS A 277 63.93 0.15 -6.55
C LYS A 277 64.88 -0.84 -7.30
N ILE A 278 64.28 -1.96 -7.77
CA ILE A 278 64.57 -2.82 -8.96
C ILE A 278 65.53 -4.04 -8.85
N GLY A 279 65.06 -5.17 -9.44
CA GLY A 279 65.85 -6.25 -10.08
C GLY A 279 65.30 -7.65 -9.76
N GLU A 280 64.40 -8.26 -10.54
CA GLU A 280 64.57 -9.05 -11.78
C GLU A 280 65.40 -10.35 -11.68
N ASP A 281 64.72 -11.42 -12.12
CA ASP A 281 65.15 -12.59 -12.90
C ASP A 281 65.85 -13.85 -12.32
N ASP A 282 65.17 -14.95 -12.67
CA ASP A 282 65.64 -16.20 -13.26
C ASP A 282 66.30 -17.31 -12.43
N GLY A 283 65.75 -18.52 -12.65
CA GLY A 283 66.61 -19.63 -13.03
C GLY A 283 66.41 -20.97 -12.35
N SER A 284 65.51 -21.78 -12.92
CA SER A 284 65.73 -23.20 -13.24
C SER A 284 65.79 -24.26 -12.11
N GLY A 285 65.24 -25.44 -12.42
CA GLY A 285 65.88 -26.69 -11.98
C GLY A 285 65.01 -27.74 -11.28
N SER A 286 64.23 -28.46 -12.08
CA SER A 286 64.35 -29.92 -12.19
C SER A 286 63.84 -30.88 -11.09
N ILE A 287 62.88 -31.70 -11.54
CA ILE A 287 62.81 -33.18 -11.44
C ILE A 287 62.09 -33.79 -10.23
N GLY A 288 61.11 -34.65 -10.57
CA GLY A 288 60.77 -35.85 -9.79
C GLY A 288 59.30 -35.90 -9.37
N VAL A 289 58.34 -36.09 -10.28
CA VAL A 289 57.81 -37.43 -10.63
C VAL A 289 57.35 -38.15 -9.36
N ARG A 290 56.05 -38.29 -9.07
CA ARG A 290 55.19 -39.26 -9.76
C ARG A 290 53.75 -39.16 -9.22
N ASN A 291 52.85 -39.08 -10.19
CA ASN A 291 51.50 -39.67 -10.28
C ASN A 291 50.44 -39.27 -9.24
N GLY A 292 49.25 -38.87 -9.63
CA GLY A 292 48.65 -38.72 -10.96
C GLY A 292 47.27 -38.08 -10.73
N ARG A 293 47.07 -36.86 -11.21
CA ARG A 293 46.65 -36.47 -12.57
C ARG A 293 45.17 -36.75 -12.81
N GLU A 294 44.33 -35.72 -12.77
CA GLU A 294 44.23 -34.55 -13.69
C GLU A 294 43.37 -34.87 -14.91
N LEU A 295 42.33 -34.05 -15.08
CA LEU A 295 42.11 -33.10 -16.18
C LEU A 295 40.61 -32.70 -16.11
N SER A 296 40.14 -31.46 -16.27
CA SER A 296 40.73 -30.13 -16.39
C SER A 296 39.58 -29.15 -16.66
N LYS A 297 39.67 -27.92 -16.12
CA LYS A 297 39.20 -26.63 -16.68
C LYS A 297 37.65 -26.41 -16.73
N LEU A 298 37.09 -25.26 -16.32
CA LEU A 298 37.61 -23.89 -16.28
C LEU A 298 37.18 -23.09 -15.02
N ASN A 299 38.12 -22.26 -14.54
CA ASN A 299 37.99 -21.07 -13.69
C ASN A 299 37.03 -20.03 -14.32
N THR A 300 36.32 -19.17 -13.58
CA THR A 300 36.87 -17.94 -12.96
C THR A 300 36.18 -17.50 -11.67
N ASP A 301 36.99 -17.44 -10.61
CA ASP A 301 37.21 -16.37 -9.62
C ASP A 301 36.04 -15.75 -8.84
N VAL A 302 35.94 -16.26 -7.61
CA VAL A 302 35.47 -15.61 -6.39
C VAL A 302 36.63 -14.77 -5.82
N SER A 303 36.38 -13.50 -5.51
CA SER A 303 37.22 -12.72 -4.59
C SER A 303 36.54 -12.60 -3.21
N LYS A 304 37.35 -12.94 -2.21
CA LYS A 304 37.33 -12.71 -0.77
C LYS A 304 38.62 -11.89 -0.53
N ASP A 305 38.77 -10.88 0.32
CA ASP A 305 38.16 -10.47 1.59
C ASP A 305 38.24 -8.91 1.68
N ASP A 306 37.30 -8.26 2.37
CA ASP A 306 37.47 -7.53 3.65
C ASP A 306 37.71 -6.02 3.52
N ASP A 307 36.73 -5.27 4.03
CA ASP A 307 36.81 -3.99 4.77
C ASP A 307 35.34 -3.52 4.91
N GLY A 308 34.67 -3.58 6.06
CA GLY A 308 35.20 -3.37 7.39
C GLY A 308 34.90 -1.98 7.94
N GLU A 309 33.84 -1.28 7.50
CA GLU A 309 33.27 -0.14 8.26
C GLU A 309 31.73 -0.24 8.31
N GLU A 310 31.27 -0.88 9.38
CA GLU A 310 29.87 -1.03 9.76
C GLU A 310 29.31 0.30 10.30
N SER A 311 28.38 0.90 9.57
CA SER A 311 27.13 1.49 10.09
C SER A 311 27.14 2.19 11.47
N GLU A 312 27.93 3.23 11.66
CA GLU A 312 27.61 4.30 12.63
C GLU A 312 26.96 5.42 11.82
N ILE A 313 25.63 5.52 11.78
CA ILE A 313 24.95 6.63 12.46
C ILE A 313 23.54 6.20 12.91
N ILE A 314 23.00 5.07 12.42
CA ILE A 314 21.75 4.44 12.91
C ILE A 314 21.83 2.93 12.64
N GLY A 315 22.86 2.27 13.17
CA GLY A 315 23.16 0.86 12.96
C GLY A 315 22.62 -0.06 14.06
N ILE A 316 21.35 0.06 14.44
CA ILE A 316 20.77 -1.00 15.25
C ILE A 316 20.55 -2.21 14.34
N ARG A 317 21.43 -3.21 14.42
CA ARG A 317 21.19 -4.54 13.80
C ARG A 317 19.81 -5.01 14.28
N THR A 318 18.81 -4.94 13.41
CA THR A 318 17.41 -5.36 13.66
C THR A 318 17.35 -6.79 14.19
N ASP A 319 18.26 -7.64 13.71
CA ASP A 319 18.45 -9.00 14.21
C ASP A 319 18.95 -9.08 15.66
N ARG A 320 19.72 -8.11 16.18
CA ARG A 320 20.16 -8.08 17.58
C ARG A 320 19.04 -7.65 18.53
N LEU A 321 18.20 -6.68 18.15
CA LEU A 321 17.02 -6.28 18.94
C LEU A 321 16.03 -7.45 19.09
N LEU A 322 15.77 -8.17 17.99
CA LEU A 322 14.87 -9.31 17.96
C LEU A 322 15.49 -10.61 18.49
N LYS A 323 16.83 -10.73 18.60
CA LYS A 323 17.51 -11.87 19.23
C LYS A 323 17.64 -11.72 20.75
N LYS A 324 17.74 -10.49 21.28
CA LYS A 324 17.72 -10.23 22.74
C LYS A 324 16.38 -10.58 23.40
N SER A 325 15.29 -10.72 22.63
CA SER A 325 13.98 -11.13 23.13
C SER A 325 13.78 -12.66 23.18
N ASN A 326 14.82 -13.47 22.89
CA ASN A 326 14.71 -14.94 22.88
C ASN A 326 14.98 -15.59 24.26
N THR A 327 15.01 -14.82 25.35
CA THR A 327 15.03 -15.33 26.72
C THR A 327 13.60 -15.47 27.24
N ASN A 328 13.15 -16.71 27.47
CA ASN A 328 11.87 -17.10 28.08
C ASN A 328 10.75 -16.05 27.97
N VAL A 329 10.27 -15.84 26.74
CA VAL A 329 9.01 -15.12 26.53
C VAL A 329 7.93 -16.01 27.13
N ASN A 330 7.45 -15.66 28.32
CA ASN A 330 6.07 -16.00 28.68
C ASN A 330 5.24 -15.55 27.49
N ASN A 331 4.68 -16.51 26.75
CA ASN A 331 3.93 -16.27 25.52
C ASN A 331 2.78 -15.33 25.83
N PHE A 332 3.00 -14.02 25.72
CA PHE A 332 1.95 -13.04 25.47
C PHE A 332 1.44 -13.34 24.06
N GLU A 333 0.63 -14.40 23.92
CA GLU A 333 -0.19 -14.56 22.74
C GLU A 333 -1.29 -13.52 22.83
N SER A 334 -0.97 -12.33 22.31
CA SER A 334 -1.91 -11.26 22.07
C SER A 334 -3.20 -11.82 21.46
N PRO A 335 -4.40 -11.40 21.92
CA PRO A 335 -5.68 -11.82 21.35
C PRO A 335 -5.73 -11.69 19.82
N PHE A 336 -5.03 -10.68 19.27
CA PHE A 336 -4.90 -10.46 17.83
C PHE A 336 -4.25 -11.65 17.11
N ILE A 337 -3.19 -12.25 17.67
CA ILE A 337 -2.51 -13.41 17.06
C ILE A 337 -3.46 -14.62 16.96
N LYS A 338 -4.27 -14.84 18.00
CA LYS A 338 -5.26 -15.94 18.01
C LYS A 338 -6.33 -15.74 16.95
N ASN A 339 -6.73 -14.50 16.69
CA ASN A 339 -7.70 -14.16 15.65
C ASN A 339 -7.16 -14.46 14.24
N PHE A 340 -5.89 -14.12 13.95
CA PHE A 340 -5.27 -14.47 12.67
C PHE A 340 -5.25 -15.97 12.37
N GLN A 341 -5.00 -16.80 13.38
CA GLN A 341 -5.03 -18.25 13.21
C GLN A 341 -6.40 -18.75 12.73
N LYS A 342 -7.49 -18.05 13.05
CA LYS A 342 -8.83 -18.38 12.57
C LYS A 342 -8.94 -18.18 11.06
N TYR A 343 -8.46 -17.04 10.53
CA TYR A 343 -8.42 -16.80 9.08
C TYR A 343 -7.51 -17.78 8.37
N LEU A 344 -6.32 -18.06 8.90
CA LEU A 344 -5.42 -19.06 8.31
C LEU A 344 -6.10 -20.42 8.18
N ARG A 345 -6.81 -20.88 9.21
CA ARG A 345 -7.59 -22.13 9.15
C ARG A 345 -8.73 -22.05 8.13
N GLN A 346 -9.41 -20.92 8.04
CA GLN A 346 -10.54 -20.73 7.12
C GLN A 346 -10.12 -20.78 5.65
N TYR A 347 -8.94 -20.23 5.34
CA TYR A 347 -8.32 -20.26 4.02
C TYR A 347 -7.50 -21.54 3.76
N ASP A 348 -7.50 -22.49 4.68
CA ASP A 348 -6.72 -23.74 4.62
C ASP A 348 -5.21 -23.49 4.44
N LEU A 349 -4.70 -22.41 5.03
CA LEU A 349 -3.30 -22.03 5.05
C LEU A 349 -2.60 -22.69 6.24
N LYS A 350 -1.52 -23.44 5.97
CA LYS A 350 -0.79 -24.17 7.00
C LYS A 350 0.13 -23.24 7.78
N CYS A 351 -0.09 -23.14 9.09
CA CYS A 351 0.81 -22.45 10.01
C CYS A 351 1.84 -23.44 10.58
N ASP A 352 2.78 -23.92 9.76
CA ASP A 352 3.77 -24.89 10.23
C ASP A 352 5.18 -24.31 10.15
N ARG A 353 5.83 -24.09 11.31
CA ARG A 353 7.24 -23.63 11.40
C ARG A 353 8.20 -24.61 10.70
N LYS A 354 7.77 -25.86 10.51
CA LYS A 354 8.50 -26.90 9.76
C LYS A 354 8.36 -26.76 8.23
N SER A 355 7.48 -25.90 7.69
CA SER A 355 7.36 -25.68 6.23
C SER A 355 8.59 -25.02 5.61
N LYS A 356 9.51 -24.49 6.43
CA LYS A 356 10.86 -24.09 5.99
C LYS A 356 11.62 -25.22 5.28
N SER A 357 11.32 -26.50 5.58
CA SER A 357 11.95 -27.65 4.88
C SER A 357 11.24 -28.06 3.59
N ARG A 358 10.07 -27.50 3.27
CA ARG A 358 9.36 -27.74 1.99
C ARG A 358 9.67 -26.71 0.91
N HIS A 359 10.49 -25.70 1.22
CA HIS A 359 10.94 -24.63 0.32
C HIS A 359 11.82 -25.11 -0.86
N PHE A 360 11.86 -26.41 -1.17
CA PHE A 360 12.81 -26.98 -2.12
C PHE A 360 12.21 -27.67 -3.36
N ILE A 361 10.88 -27.72 -3.52
CA ILE A 361 10.27 -28.53 -4.60
C ILE A 361 9.78 -27.67 -5.79
N VAL A 362 9.47 -26.39 -5.60
CA VAL A 362 8.91 -25.53 -6.67
C VAL A 362 9.93 -24.49 -7.09
N ARG A 363 10.44 -24.61 -8.32
CA ARG A 363 11.46 -23.75 -8.92
C ARG A 363 10.88 -22.78 -9.96
N THR A 364 9.66 -23.05 -10.44
CA THR A 364 9.02 -22.26 -11.51
C THR A 364 7.57 -21.88 -11.20
N HIS A 365 7.05 -20.91 -11.97
CA HIS A 365 5.66 -20.47 -11.92
C HIS A 365 4.66 -21.59 -12.18
N ASN A 366 4.93 -22.41 -13.19
CA ASN A 366 4.03 -23.49 -13.59
C ASN A 366 3.96 -24.60 -12.53
N GLU A 367 5.08 -24.93 -11.90
CA GLU A 367 5.13 -25.92 -10.82
C GLU A 367 4.30 -25.50 -9.60
N LEU A 368 4.30 -24.21 -9.24
CA LEU A 368 3.45 -23.73 -8.14
C LEU A 368 1.97 -23.83 -8.50
N LEU A 369 1.63 -23.41 -9.72
CA LEU A 369 0.27 -23.45 -10.23
C LEU A 369 -0.26 -24.89 -10.21
N ASP A 370 0.50 -25.84 -10.75
CA ASP A 370 0.15 -27.25 -10.77
C ASP A 370 -0.01 -27.82 -9.36
N TYR A 371 0.90 -27.49 -8.43
CA TYR A 371 0.79 -27.90 -7.03
C TYR A 371 -0.50 -27.40 -6.37
N ARG A 372 -0.90 -26.15 -6.64
CA ARG A 372 -2.13 -25.54 -6.09
C ARG A 372 -3.39 -26.14 -6.71
N LEU A 373 -3.38 -26.39 -8.02
CA LEU A 373 -4.48 -27.05 -8.72
C LEU A 373 -4.65 -28.49 -8.23
N GLU A 374 -3.56 -29.22 -8.01
CA GLU A 374 -3.58 -30.56 -7.43
C GLU A 374 -4.12 -30.56 -5.98
N HIS A 375 -3.76 -29.57 -5.17
CA HIS A 375 -4.38 -29.38 -3.86
C HIS A 375 -5.89 -29.14 -3.96
N GLN A 376 -6.33 -28.36 -4.95
CA GLN A 376 -7.74 -28.10 -5.20
C GLN A 376 -8.49 -29.35 -5.67
N LYS A 377 -7.88 -30.17 -6.54
CA LYS A 377 -8.39 -31.49 -6.94
C LYS A 377 -8.64 -32.37 -5.72
N ARG A 378 -7.64 -32.54 -4.85
CA ARG A 378 -7.81 -33.33 -3.61
C ARG A 378 -8.92 -32.80 -2.71
N LYS A 379 -9.10 -31.47 -2.63
CA LYS A 379 -10.19 -30.87 -1.85
C LYS A 379 -11.56 -31.26 -2.40
N TRP A 380 -11.71 -31.27 -3.72
CA TRP A 380 -12.92 -31.72 -4.40
C TRP A 380 -13.11 -33.24 -4.32
N GLU A 381 -12.09 -34.03 -4.56
CA GLU A 381 -12.13 -35.49 -4.43
C GLU A 381 -12.47 -35.95 -3.02
N ASN A 382 -12.13 -35.17 -1.98
CA ASN A 382 -12.47 -35.53 -0.61
C ASN A 382 -13.92 -35.18 -0.26
N LYS A 383 -14.37 -33.96 -0.58
CA LYS A 383 -15.64 -33.40 -0.06
C LYS A 383 -16.77 -33.31 -1.08
N GLY A 384 -16.47 -33.45 -2.36
CA GLY A 384 -17.35 -33.05 -3.46
C GLY A 384 -17.28 -31.54 -3.74
N ILE A 385 -17.45 -31.16 -5.01
CA ILE A 385 -17.38 -29.76 -5.45
C ILE A 385 -18.41 -28.86 -4.76
N GLN A 386 -19.67 -29.31 -4.63
CA GLN A 386 -20.76 -28.54 -4.04
C GLN A 386 -20.51 -28.21 -2.56
N LYS A 387 -20.13 -29.21 -1.76
CA LYS A 387 -19.82 -29.03 -0.33
C LYS A 387 -18.54 -28.22 -0.12
N ALA A 388 -17.56 -28.35 -1.01
CA ALA A 388 -16.34 -27.56 -0.96
C ALA A 388 -16.61 -26.07 -1.20
N VAL A 389 -17.49 -25.74 -2.15
CA VAL A 389 -17.91 -24.37 -2.45
C VAL A 389 -18.78 -23.82 -1.32
N SER A 390 -19.85 -24.52 -0.92
CA SER A 390 -20.78 -24.02 0.10
C SER A 390 -20.11 -23.71 1.44
N LYS A 391 -19.07 -24.47 1.82
CA LYS A 391 -18.30 -24.25 3.06
C LYS A 391 -17.60 -22.89 3.10
N ILE A 392 -17.21 -22.34 1.94
CA ILE A 392 -16.43 -21.10 1.87
C ILE A 392 -17.25 -19.92 1.34
N THR A 393 -18.42 -20.13 0.74
CA THR A 393 -19.29 -19.05 0.29
C THR A 393 -19.78 -18.24 1.49
N VAL A 394 -19.74 -16.91 1.37
CA VAL A 394 -20.25 -16.00 2.40
C VAL A 394 -21.76 -15.92 2.30
N ASP A 395 -22.44 -16.13 3.42
CA ASP A 395 -23.87 -15.84 3.56
C ASP A 395 -24.04 -14.36 3.91
N SER A 396 -24.42 -13.56 2.92
CA SER A 396 -24.66 -12.12 3.04
C SER A 396 -26.05 -11.79 3.61
N VAL A 397 -26.90 -12.79 3.82
CA VAL A 397 -28.29 -12.62 4.27
C VAL A 397 -28.44 -12.91 5.76
N HIS A 398 -27.70 -13.89 6.28
CA HIS A 398 -27.78 -14.29 7.68
C HIS A 398 -26.43 -14.29 8.41
N GLY A 399 -26.53 -14.22 9.74
CA GLY A 399 -25.40 -14.29 10.66
C GLY A 399 -24.45 -13.10 10.55
N GLU A 400 -23.24 -13.27 11.08
CA GLU A 400 -22.32 -12.16 11.26
C GLU A 400 -21.89 -11.45 9.97
N ALA A 401 -21.90 -12.13 8.82
CA ALA A 401 -21.58 -11.47 7.56
C ALA A 401 -22.65 -10.47 7.13
N ALA A 402 -23.93 -10.78 7.38
CA ALA A 402 -25.02 -9.82 7.20
C ALA A 402 -24.92 -8.65 8.19
N GLU A 403 -24.47 -8.91 9.43
CA GLU A 403 -24.22 -7.86 10.42
C GLU A 403 -23.09 -6.91 10.00
N VAL A 404 -21.99 -7.44 9.43
CA VAL A 404 -20.90 -6.61 8.86
C VAL A 404 -21.46 -5.70 7.77
N LYS A 405 -22.24 -6.27 6.83
CA LYS A 405 -22.86 -5.48 5.75
C LYS A 405 -23.77 -4.40 6.30
N ALA A 406 -24.63 -4.73 7.27
CA ALA A 406 -25.55 -3.78 7.91
C ALA A 406 -24.79 -2.65 8.63
N ALA A 407 -23.70 -2.97 9.33
CA ALA A 407 -22.86 -1.97 9.99
C ALA A 407 -22.19 -1.03 8.99
N VAL A 408 -21.65 -1.56 7.88
CA VAL A 408 -21.07 -0.75 6.79
C VAL A 408 -22.13 0.12 6.13
N SER A 409 -23.31 -0.43 5.81
CA SER A 409 -24.42 0.34 5.23
C SER A 409 -24.88 1.46 6.16
N THR A 410 -25.01 1.19 7.45
CA THR A 410 -25.38 2.21 8.44
C THR A 410 -24.32 3.29 8.54
N PHE A 411 -23.04 2.92 8.54
CA PHE A 411 -21.93 3.88 8.54
C PHE A 411 -21.98 4.81 7.34
N LEU A 412 -22.07 4.24 6.13
CA LEU A 412 -22.13 5.02 4.89
C LEU A 412 -23.38 5.90 4.80
N ASP A 413 -24.51 5.45 5.34
CA ASP A 413 -25.76 6.21 5.36
C ASP A 413 -25.67 7.46 6.25
N HIS A 414 -24.90 7.41 7.34
CA HIS A 414 -24.60 8.62 8.13
C HIS A 414 -23.56 9.49 7.42
N LEU A 415 -22.51 8.88 6.86
CA LEU A 415 -21.46 9.61 6.15
C LEU A 415 -22.00 10.40 4.95
N LYS A 416 -22.90 9.81 4.15
CA LYS A 416 -23.52 10.50 3.01
C LYS A 416 -24.33 11.72 3.45
N ARG A 417 -25.02 11.65 4.62
CA ARG A 417 -25.80 12.78 5.15
C ARG A 417 -24.87 13.93 5.54
N GLU A 418 -23.77 13.63 6.22
CA GLU A 418 -22.77 14.65 6.58
C GLU A 418 -22.14 15.31 5.34
N ILE A 419 -21.88 14.51 4.30
CA ILE A 419 -21.38 15.01 3.01
C ILE A 419 -22.42 15.91 2.35
N ALA A 420 -23.68 15.48 2.27
CA ALA A 420 -24.78 16.25 1.67
C ALA A 420 -25.06 17.56 2.42
N LEU A 421 -24.98 17.56 3.76
CA LEU A 421 -25.10 18.77 4.58
C LEU A 421 -23.97 19.78 4.29
N SER A 422 -22.78 19.28 3.98
CA SER A 422 -21.62 20.13 3.66
C SER A 422 -21.67 20.64 2.21
N ASN A 423 -22.20 19.85 1.29
CA ASN A 423 -22.39 20.21 -0.11
C ASN A 423 -23.54 19.39 -0.73
N GLU A 424 -24.65 20.07 -1.01
CA GLU A 424 -25.88 19.49 -1.53
C GLU A 424 -25.70 18.80 -2.90
N LEU A 425 -24.67 19.16 -3.67
CA LEU A 425 -24.34 18.48 -4.94
C LEU A 425 -24.17 16.96 -4.76
N TYR A 426 -23.65 16.55 -3.60
CA TYR A 426 -23.36 15.16 -3.29
C TYR A 426 -24.52 14.44 -2.58
N ASP A 427 -25.71 15.04 -2.51
CA ASP A 427 -26.89 14.31 -2.05
C ASP A 427 -27.27 13.20 -3.03
N GLY A 428 -27.56 12.02 -2.48
CA GLY A 428 -27.65 10.81 -3.27
C GLY A 428 -28.10 9.56 -2.51
N ASP A 429 -28.39 8.52 -3.28
CA ASP A 429 -28.71 7.19 -2.77
C ASP A 429 -27.49 6.27 -2.77
N LEU A 430 -27.43 5.38 -1.79
CA LEU A 430 -26.39 4.35 -1.72
C LEU A 430 -26.84 3.12 -2.48
N GLU A 431 -26.01 2.67 -3.41
CA GLU A 431 -26.19 1.40 -4.09
C GLU A 431 -24.92 0.56 -3.99
N PHE A 432 -25.01 -0.56 -3.28
CA PHE A 432 -23.94 -1.55 -3.23
C PHE A 432 -23.85 -2.29 -4.57
N VAL A 433 -22.62 -2.57 -5.00
CA VAL A 433 -22.31 -3.27 -6.25
C VAL A 433 -21.21 -4.32 -6.02
N GLY A 434 -20.84 -5.03 -7.08
CA GLY A 434 -19.73 -5.98 -7.03
C GLY A 434 -20.04 -7.24 -6.22
N SER A 435 -18.99 -7.94 -5.80
CA SER A 435 -19.11 -9.33 -5.35
C SER A 435 -19.89 -9.53 -4.03
N SER A 436 -19.96 -8.50 -3.20
CA SER A 436 -20.72 -8.47 -1.95
C SER A 436 -22.22 -8.25 -2.18
N GLU A 437 -22.60 -7.69 -3.33
CA GLU A 437 -23.98 -7.55 -3.77
C GLU A 437 -24.43 -8.69 -4.71
N ASP A 438 -23.50 -9.23 -5.50
CA ASP A 438 -23.70 -10.38 -6.39
C ASP A 438 -24.02 -11.69 -5.64
N ASN A 439 -23.89 -11.73 -4.31
CA ASN A 439 -23.95 -12.94 -3.47
C ASN A 439 -22.94 -14.03 -3.87
N VAL A 440 -21.74 -13.61 -4.31
CA VAL A 440 -20.66 -14.50 -4.75
C VAL A 440 -19.32 -14.27 -4.04
N ARG A 441 -19.36 -13.65 -2.85
CA ARG A 441 -18.19 -13.46 -2.00
C ARG A 441 -17.72 -14.80 -1.41
N LEU A 442 -16.41 -15.02 -1.39
CA LEU A 442 -15.78 -16.23 -0.84
C LEU A 442 -14.99 -15.88 0.41
N TYR A 443 -14.91 -16.83 1.33
CA TYR A 443 -14.23 -16.80 2.63
C TYR A 443 -14.83 -15.79 3.63
N CYS A 444 -14.70 -14.49 3.40
CA CYS A 444 -15.13 -13.47 4.36
C CYS A 444 -15.76 -12.24 3.70
N PRO A 445 -16.54 -11.45 4.46
CA PRO A 445 -17.14 -10.20 3.98
C PRO A 445 -16.18 -9.00 4.15
N ASP A 446 -15.00 -9.09 3.54
CA ASP A 446 -13.85 -8.18 3.70
C ASP A 446 -13.80 -7.01 2.69
N GLU A 447 -14.75 -6.92 1.76
CA GLU A 447 -14.75 -5.85 0.75
C GLU A 447 -16.17 -5.51 0.31
N TYR A 448 -16.43 -4.21 0.17
CA TYR A 448 -17.70 -3.67 -0.32
C TYR A 448 -17.46 -2.56 -1.33
N ASP A 449 -18.14 -2.63 -2.46
CA ASP A 449 -18.20 -1.56 -3.44
C ASP A 449 -19.54 -0.85 -3.28
N CYS A 450 -19.54 0.47 -3.10
CA CYS A 450 -20.75 1.27 -2.93
C CYS A 450 -20.70 2.53 -3.79
N ASN A 451 -21.68 2.66 -4.67
CA ASN A 451 -21.92 3.88 -5.42
C ASN A 451 -22.81 4.83 -4.60
N LEU A 452 -22.46 6.11 -4.60
CA LEU A 452 -23.34 7.21 -4.22
C LEU A 452 -23.92 7.78 -5.52
N ILE A 453 -25.19 7.51 -5.79
CA ILE A 453 -25.87 7.98 -6.99
C ILE A 453 -26.42 9.37 -6.71
N LEU A 454 -25.86 10.37 -7.37
CA LEU A 454 -26.21 11.76 -7.16
C LEU A 454 -27.61 12.05 -7.71
N LYS A 455 -28.47 12.65 -6.86
CA LYS A 455 -29.86 13.01 -7.20
C LYS A 455 -30.01 14.38 -7.85
N ASN A 456 -29.03 15.24 -7.63
CA ASN A 456 -29.09 16.63 -8.08
C ASN A 456 -28.51 16.83 -9.49
N ILE A 457 -28.18 15.75 -10.19
CA ILE A 457 -27.61 15.76 -11.55
C ILE A 457 -28.35 14.70 -12.39
N GLY A 458 -28.75 15.04 -13.62
CA GLY A 458 -29.33 14.05 -14.53
C GLY A 458 -30.82 13.72 -14.34
N HIS A 459 -31.57 14.52 -13.57
CA HIS A 459 -33.02 14.33 -13.37
C HIS A 459 -33.90 15.32 -14.14
N SER A 460 -33.37 16.49 -14.50
CA SER A 460 -34.03 17.50 -15.34
C SER A 460 -33.37 17.58 -16.71
N VAL A 461 -34.07 18.10 -17.73
CA VAL A 461 -33.47 18.36 -19.06
C VAL A 461 -32.32 19.38 -18.95
N ASP A 462 -32.43 20.32 -18.01
CA ASP A 462 -31.46 21.40 -17.82
C ASP A 462 -30.16 20.94 -17.16
N ASP A 463 -30.18 19.80 -16.46
CA ASP A 463 -29.04 19.24 -15.70
C ASP A 463 -28.58 17.88 -16.25
N MET A 464 -29.05 17.46 -17.43
CA MET A 464 -28.72 16.17 -18.04
C MET A 464 -27.35 16.18 -18.74
N PRO A 465 -26.39 15.34 -18.33
CA PRO A 465 -25.14 15.18 -19.05
C PRO A 465 -25.38 14.53 -20.42
N SER A 466 -24.71 15.05 -21.46
CA SER A 466 -24.72 14.45 -22.79
C SER A 466 -23.52 13.53 -22.95
N VAL A 467 -23.75 12.29 -23.39
CA VAL A 467 -22.71 11.26 -23.53
C VAL A 467 -22.46 10.97 -25.00
N ASN A 468 -21.25 11.22 -25.47
CA ASN A 468 -20.82 10.96 -26.84
C ASN A 468 -19.77 9.85 -26.88
N LEU A 469 -19.88 8.95 -27.86
CA LEU A 469 -18.88 7.91 -28.11
C LEU A 469 -17.91 8.38 -29.20
N ILE A 470 -16.62 8.41 -28.88
CA ILE A 470 -15.55 8.81 -29.78
C ILE A 470 -14.74 7.57 -30.15
N ILE A 471 -14.65 7.27 -31.45
CA ILE A 471 -13.79 6.20 -31.96
C ILE A 471 -12.34 6.70 -31.95
N LEU A 472 -11.45 5.94 -31.32
CA LEU A 472 -10.02 6.25 -31.24
C LEU A 472 -9.29 5.71 -32.47
N ASP A 473 -8.21 6.38 -32.87
CA ASP A 473 -7.31 5.87 -33.89
C ASP A 473 -6.57 4.60 -33.41
N THR A 474 -5.95 3.87 -34.33
CA THR A 474 -5.30 2.58 -34.05
C THR A 474 -4.18 2.69 -33.02
N GLN A 475 -3.37 3.77 -33.05
CA GLN A 475 -2.26 3.93 -32.11
C GLN A 475 -2.78 4.23 -30.71
N THR A 476 -3.72 5.18 -30.59
CA THR A 476 -4.34 5.52 -29.30
C THR A 476 -5.10 4.34 -28.72
N SER A 477 -5.81 3.57 -29.56
CA SER A 477 -6.53 2.36 -29.14
C SER A 477 -5.60 1.28 -28.57
N LEU A 478 -4.41 1.12 -29.16
CA LEU A 478 -3.40 0.16 -28.67
C LEU A 478 -2.82 0.59 -27.32
N LEU A 479 -2.60 1.89 -27.11
CA LEU A 479 -2.08 2.46 -25.87
C LEU A 479 -3.10 2.38 -24.73
N GLU A 480 -4.32 2.86 -24.96
CA GLU A 480 -5.37 2.93 -23.94
C GLU A 480 -5.97 1.52 -23.67
N GLY A 481 -6.09 0.69 -24.71
CA GLY A 481 -6.54 -0.70 -24.63
C GLY A 481 -8.04 -0.89 -24.88
N TYR A 482 -8.73 0.15 -25.34
CA TYR A 482 -10.13 0.16 -25.80
C TYR A 482 -10.20 0.98 -27.10
N LYS A 483 -11.23 0.75 -27.92
CA LYS A 483 -11.33 1.41 -29.25
C LYS A 483 -12.24 2.63 -29.25
N GLN A 484 -13.10 2.75 -28.25
CA GLN A 484 -14.04 3.86 -28.11
C GLN A 484 -13.86 4.53 -26.76
N ARG A 485 -13.78 5.86 -26.74
CA ARG A 485 -13.76 6.68 -25.53
C ARG A 485 -15.10 7.35 -25.33
N ILE A 486 -15.50 7.53 -24.08
CA ILE A 486 -16.68 8.31 -23.73
C ILE A 486 -16.25 9.74 -23.47
N ASP A 487 -17.00 10.69 -24.04
CA ASP A 487 -16.88 12.10 -23.75
C ASP A 487 -18.20 12.61 -23.16
N VAL A 488 -18.12 13.29 -22.02
CA VAL A 488 -19.30 13.70 -21.26
C VAL A 488 -19.34 15.21 -21.21
N THR A 489 -20.36 15.78 -21.84
CA THR A 489 -20.58 17.22 -21.86
C THR A 489 -21.61 17.58 -20.78
N PHE A 490 -21.22 18.45 -19.87
CA PHE A 490 -22.08 18.96 -18.80
C PHE A 490 -22.72 20.30 -19.19
N PRO A 491 -23.96 20.57 -18.73
CA PRO A 491 -24.58 21.88 -18.83
C PRO A 491 -23.73 22.97 -18.17
N GLU A 492 -23.87 24.22 -18.64
CA GLU A 492 -22.96 25.32 -18.27
C GLU A 492 -22.93 25.64 -16.77
N LYS A 493 -24.03 25.36 -16.05
CA LYS A 493 -24.12 25.49 -14.59
C LYS A 493 -23.22 24.49 -13.85
N LEU A 494 -23.06 23.28 -14.39
CA LEU A 494 -22.30 22.18 -13.79
C LEU A 494 -20.87 22.09 -14.34
N LYS A 495 -20.61 22.69 -15.49
CA LYS A 495 -19.34 22.56 -16.24
C LYS A 495 -18.08 22.94 -15.47
N ASN A 496 -18.16 23.85 -14.49
CA ASN A 496 -17.01 24.21 -13.66
C ASN A 496 -16.88 23.33 -12.41
N LEU A 497 -18.01 22.84 -11.87
CA LEU A 497 -18.04 21.94 -10.72
C LEU A 497 -17.58 20.52 -11.09
N MET A 498 -17.87 20.12 -12.34
CA MET A 498 -17.58 18.80 -12.89
C MET A 498 -16.27 18.75 -13.68
N ARG A 499 -15.51 19.87 -13.74
CA ARG A 499 -14.25 19.96 -14.48
C ARG A 499 -13.06 19.40 -13.68
N GLU A 500 -12.09 18.87 -14.40
CA GLU A 500 -10.77 18.47 -13.93
C GLU A 500 -10.80 17.37 -12.86
N SER A 501 -9.99 17.55 -11.81
CA SER A 501 -9.89 16.66 -10.65
C SER A 501 -10.67 17.19 -9.45
N GLU A 502 -11.31 18.36 -9.57
CA GLU A 502 -12.00 19.06 -8.48
C GLU A 502 -13.19 18.29 -7.94
N PHE A 503 -13.98 17.63 -8.80
CA PHE A 503 -15.09 16.77 -8.36
C PHE A 503 -14.62 15.67 -7.38
N LEU A 504 -13.62 14.88 -7.76
CA LEU A 504 -13.11 13.81 -6.88
C LEU A 504 -12.30 14.35 -5.70
N LYS A 505 -11.57 15.47 -5.87
CA LYS A 505 -10.84 16.13 -4.79
C LYS A 505 -11.78 16.67 -3.72
N GLU A 506 -12.85 17.37 -4.11
CA GLU A 506 -13.84 17.89 -3.19
C GLU A 506 -14.61 16.74 -2.52
N PHE A 507 -14.97 15.68 -3.25
CA PHE A 507 -15.58 14.49 -2.64
C PHE A 507 -14.68 13.85 -1.56
N TYR A 508 -13.38 13.70 -1.83
CA TYR A 508 -12.42 13.20 -0.84
C TYR A 508 -12.35 14.10 0.40
N LYS A 509 -12.28 15.42 0.20
CA LYS A 509 -12.24 16.42 1.29
C LYS A 509 -13.52 16.42 2.12
N LEU A 510 -14.69 16.36 1.48
CA LEU A 510 -15.99 16.30 2.15
C LEU A 510 -16.16 15.00 2.93
N THR A 511 -15.75 13.87 2.36
CA THR A 511 -15.71 12.58 3.07
C THR A 511 -14.85 12.69 4.33
N GLY A 512 -13.66 13.27 4.20
CA GLY A 512 -12.76 13.52 5.32
C GLY A 512 -13.35 14.42 6.41
N LYS A 513 -14.11 15.45 6.04
CA LYS A 513 -14.85 16.31 6.98
C LYS A 513 -15.99 15.55 7.67
N GLY A 514 -16.81 14.82 6.91
CA GLY A 514 -17.93 14.03 7.44
C GLY A 514 -17.46 13.01 8.48
N LEU A 515 -16.34 12.33 8.22
CA LEU A 515 -15.73 11.40 9.19
C LEU A 515 -15.35 12.07 10.53
N LYS A 516 -15.03 13.36 10.56
CA LYS A 516 -14.75 14.08 11.82
C LYS A 516 -16.04 14.34 12.61
N SER A 517 -17.14 14.65 11.92
CA SER A 517 -18.46 14.88 12.53
C SER A 517 -19.09 13.63 13.14
N LEU A 518 -18.83 12.45 12.55
CA LEU A 518 -19.39 11.17 12.99
C LEU A 518 -18.95 10.71 14.40
N ASN A 519 -17.98 11.38 15.03
CA ASN A 519 -17.47 11.05 16.38
C ASN A 519 -18.52 11.13 17.49
N THR A 520 -19.68 11.75 17.24
CA THR A 520 -20.77 11.91 18.23
C THR A 520 -21.85 10.84 18.11
N LEU A 521 -21.84 10.03 17.05
CA LEU A 521 -22.90 9.07 16.75
C LEU A 521 -22.58 7.69 17.33
N LYS A 522 -23.60 7.05 17.91
CA LYS A 522 -23.51 5.69 18.44
C LYS A 522 -23.62 4.68 17.29
N LEU A 523 -22.49 4.41 16.63
CA LEU A 523 -22.35 3.38 15.59
C LEU A 523 -22.08 1.99 16.19
N ASP A 524 -22.10 0.93 15.37
CA ASP A 524 -21.77 -0.42 15.84
C ASP A 524 -20.34 -0.44 16.37
N THR A 525 -20.20 -0.70 17.67
CA THR A 525 -18.92 -0.69 18.40
C THR A 525 -17.89 -1.69 17.87
N ARG A 526 -18.32 -2.68 17.07
CA ARG A 526 -17.44 -3.69 16.48
C ARG A 526 -16.80 -3.20 15.18
N LEU A 527 -17.38 -2.22 14.49
CA LEU A 527 -16.84 -1.65 13.26
C LEU A 527 -16.03 -0.40 13.58
N LYS A 528 -14.71 -0.48 13.43
CA LYS A 528 -13.78 0.61 13.77
C LYS A 528 -13.01 1.06 12.54
N LEU A 529 -12.88 2.37 12.33
CA LEU A 529 -12.08 2.94 11.23
C LEU A 529 -10.58 2.77 11.56
N ILE A 530 -9.80 2.14 10.69
CA ILE A 530 -8.37 1.85 10.95
C ILE A 530 -7.49 2.43 9.86
N LEU A 531 -6.19 2.56 10.12
CA LEU A 531 -5.23 3.07 9.13
C LEU A 531 -5.29 2.32 7.80
N PRO A 532 -5.39 3.06 6.67
CA PRO A 532 -5.20 4.51 6.47
C PRO A 532 -6.40 5.42 6.87
N GLY A 533 -7.55 4.85 7.20
CA GLY A 533 -8.82 5.53 7.40
C GLY A 533 -9.50 5.81 6.06
N ILE A 534 -8.94 6.76 5.31
CA ILE A 534 -9.40 7.12 3.97
C ILE A 534 -8.22 7.14 3.01
N LYS A 535 -8.44 6.64 1.79
CA LYS A 535 -7.51 6.78 0.66
C LYS A 535 -8.26 7.31 -0.55
N LYS A 536 -7.61 8.19 -1.31
CA LYS A 536 -8.08 8.53 -2.64
C LYS A 536 -7.92 7.32 -3.57
N THR A 537 -8.96 7.02 -4.35
CA THR A 537 -8.89 6.03 -5.43
C THR A 537 -9.05 6.71 -6.78
N GLN A 538 -8.91 5.95 -7.86
CA GLN A 538 -9.07 6.50 -9.22
C GLN A 538 -10.47 7.07 -9.47
N VAL A 539 -11.50 6.56 -8.78
CA VAL A 539 -12.90 6.89 -9.06
C VAL A 539 -13.64 7.48 -7.85
N GLY A 540 -13.04 7.49 -6.67
CA GLY A 540 -13.69 7.89 -5.43
C GLY A 540 -12.75 7.79 -4.24
N VAL A 541 -13.25 7.20 -3.15
CA VAL A 541 -12.48 7.02 -1.91
C VAL A 541 -12.59 5.58 -1.42
N ASN A 542 -11.54 5.09 -0.77
CA ASN A 542 -11.53 3.80 -0.10
C ASN A 542 -11.47 4.05 1.41
N LEU A 543 -12.38 3.41 2.15
CA LEU A 543 -12.44 3.44 3.60
C LEU A 543 -11.99 2.09 4.15
N SER A 544 -11.10 2.11 5.15
CA SER A 544 -10.59 0.87 5.76
C SER A 544 -11.09 0.72 7.19
N PHE A 545 -11.70 -0.43 7.48
CA PHE A 545 -12.26 -0.76 8.79
C PHE A 545 -11.67 -2.06 9.34
N ALA A 546 -11.74 -2.20 10.67
CA ALA A 546 -11.62 -3.46 11.37
C ALA A 546 -12.97 -3.81 11.98
N TRP A 547 -13.46 -5.02 11.69
CA TRP A 547 -14.62 -5.59 12.34
C TRP A 547 -14.20 -6.61 13.41
N ASN A 548 -14.70 -6.43 14.62
CA ASN A 548 -14.41 -7.31 15.76
C ASN A 548 -15.64 -8.12 16.19
N GLY A 549 -15.97 -9.15 15.41
CA GLY A 549 -17.06 -10.08 15.74
C GLY A 549 -16.59 -11.47 16.16
N LEU A 550 -17.54 -12.36 16.45
CA LEU A 550 -17.26 -13.70 16.99
C LEU A 550 -16.75 -14.65 15.90
N LYS A 551 -17.37 -14.63 14.72
CA LYS A 551 -17.07 -15.39 13.52
C LYS A 551 -15.89 -14.78 12.76
N TYR A 552 -15.85 -13.47 12.61
CA TYR A 552 -14.82 -12.73 11.89
C TYR A 552 -14.11 -11.74 12.83
N PRO A 553 -13.31 -12.22 13.80
CA PRO A 553 -12.62 -11.33 14.71
C PRO A 553 -11.44 -10.65 14.00
N MET A 554 -11.37 -9.31 14.04
CA MET A 554 -10.35 -8.52 13.35
C MET A 554 -10.37 -8.66 11.82
N LEU A 555 -11.58 -8.70 11.26
CA LEU A 555 -11.74 -8.68 9.81
C LEU A 555 -11.38 -7.30 9.29
N LEU A 556 -10.36 -7.22 8.44
CA LEU A 556 -10.07 -6.01 7.68
C LEU A 556 -11.15 -5.89 6.59
N VAL A 557 -11.93 -4.82 6.63
CA VAL A 557 -13.02 -4.55 5.69
C VAL A 557 -12.67 -3.29 4.91
N ASP A 558 -12.45 -3.43 3.61
CA ASP A 558 -12.24 -2.31 2.69
C ASP A 558 -13.56 -1.92 2.01
N VAL A 559 -13.86 -0.63 1.93
CA VAL A 559 -15.10 -0.11 1.34
C VAL A 559 -14.77 0.94 0.29
N ASP A 560 -15.00 0.63 -0.98
CA ASP A 560 -14.88 1.58 -2.07
C ASP A 560 -16.17 2.40 -2.18
N PHE A 561 -16.08 3.69 -1.85
CA PHE A 561 -17.18 4.63 -1.86
C PHE A 561 -17.01 5.62 -3.03
N VAL A 562 -17.89 5.54 -4.01
CA VAL A 562 -17.70 6.14 -5.33
C VAL A 562 -18.86 7.07 -5.68
N PRO A 563 -18.65 8.36 -5.94
CA PRO A 563 -19.70 9.25 -6.42
C PRO A 563 -19.96 8.98 -7.90
N THR A 564 -21.23 8.80 -8.26
CA THR A 564 -21.64 8.35 -9.60
C THR A 564 -22.83 9.11 -10.14
N LEU A 565 -22.94 9.16 -11.47
CA LEU A 565 -24.02 9.84 -12.17
C LEU A 565 -24.86 8.84 -12.94
N ARG A 566 -26.17 9.05 -12.96
CA ARG A 566 -27.10 8.26 -13.76
C ARG A 566 -27.39 9.01 -15.05
N VAL A 567 -27.26 8.32 -16.19
CA VAL A 567 -27.51 8.89 -17.52
C VAL A 567 -28.35 7.92 -18.35
N PRO A 568 -29.11 8.42 -19.35
CA PRO A 568 -29.79 7.57 -20.30
C PRO A 568 -28.82 6.64 -21.03
N TRP A 569 -29.28 5.46 -21.41
CA TRP A 569 -28.51 4.51 -22.19
C TRP A 569 -28.17 5.14 -23.56
N PRO A 570 -26.87 5.26 -23.92
CA PRO A 570 -26.49 5.87 -25.19
C PRO A 570 -27.03 5.07 -26.38
N LYS A 571 -27.64 5.75 -27.36
CA LYS A 571 -28.24 5.10 -28.54
C LYS A 571 -27.24 4.27 -29.34
N ASP A 572 -26.00 4.74 -29.39
CA ASP A 572 -24.92 4.11 -30.15
C ASP A 572 -24.23 2.98 -29.37
N LEU A 573 -24.57 2.79 -28.08
CA LEU A 573 -24.06 1.71 -27.26
C LEU A 573 -24.99 0.50 -27.34
N SER A 574 -24.50 -0.62 -27.86
CA SER A 574 -25.29 -1.85 -27.93
C SER A 574 -25.67 -2.35 -26.53
N LYS A 575 -26.96 -2.65 -26.36
CA LYS A 575 -27.50 -3.25 -25.15
C LYS A 575 -27.38 -4.78 -25.23
N PRO A 576 -26.64 -5.45 -24.32
CA PRO A 576 -26.49 -6.91 -24.36
C PRO A 576 -27.81 -7.64 -24.09
N ILE A 577 -27.92 -8.87 -24.61
CA ILE A 577 -29.16 -9.68 -24.56
C ILE A 577 -29.62 -9.98 -23.13
N LEU A 578 -28.68 -10.16 -22.19
CA LEU A 578 -29.02 -10.43 -20.79
C LEU A 578 -29.59 -9.22 -20.04
N VAL A 579 -29.58 -8.02 -20.64
CA VAL A 579 -30.19 -6.83 -20.01
C VAL A 579 -31.69 -6.82 -20.29
N CYS A 580 -32.48 -6.78 -19.23
CA CYS A 580 -33.94 -6.67 -19.32
C CYS A 580 -34.37 -5.36 -20.03
N ASP A 581 -35.49 -5.40 -20.74
CA ASP A 581 -36.00 -4.27 -21.53
C ASP A 581 -36.36 -3.03 -20.69
N ASP A 582 -36.63 -3.22 -19.39
CA ASP A 582 -36.98 -2.18 -18.41
C ASP A 582 -35.83 -1.23 -18.06
N ILE A 583 -34.60 -1.54 -18.46
CA ILE A 583 -33.43 -0.71 -18.14
C ILE A 583 -33.05 0.20 -19.29
N ASP A 584 -33.24 1.50 -19.11
CA ASP A 584 -32.97 2.56 -20.09
C ASP A 584 -31.86 3.52 -19.63
N GLN A 585 -31.18 3.22 -18.53
CA GLN A 585 -30.16 4.06 -17.92
C GLN A 585 -28.87 3.28 -17.65
N VAL A 586 -27.75 4.01 -17.63
CA VAL A 586 -26.41 3.53 -17.27
C VAL A 586 -25.76 4.49 -16.27
N VAL A 587 -24.81 4.00 -15.51
CA VAL A 587 -24.07 4.79 -14.52
C VAL A 587 -22.71 5.21 -15.06
N LEU A 588 -22.30 6.43 -14.74
CA LEU A 588 -20.99 6.99 -15.06
C LEU A 588 -20.15 7.19 -13.79
N ASN A 589 -18.87 6.87 -13.90
CA ASN A 589 -17.86 7.17 -12.90
C ASN A 589 -16.84 8.16 -13.48
N SER A 590 -16.47 9.17 -12.70
CA SER A 590 -15.35 10.05 -13.05
C SER A 590 -14.03 9.30 -12.85
N LEU A 591 -13.09 9.46 -13.78
CA LEU A 591 -11.70 9.02 -13.66
C LEU A 591 -10.76 10.19 -13.31
N GLY A 592 -11.33 11.38 -13.07
CA GLY A 592 -10.61 12.65 -13.00
C GLY A 592 -10.07 13.12 -14.35
N LYS A 593 -9.53 14.34 -14.38
CA LYS A 593 -8.95 14.97 -15.58
C LYS A 593 -9.93 14.96 -16.77
N ASP A 594 -11.20 15.27 -16.50
CA ASP A 594 -12.30 15.28 -17.47
C ASP A 594 -12.56 13.94 -18.20
N LYS A 595 -11.98 12.84 -17.70
CA LYS A 595 -12.25 11.49 -18.23
C LYS A 595 -13.37 10.82 -17.44
N TRP A 596 -14.25 10.13 -18.16
CA TRP A 596 -15.38 9.40 -17.61
C TRP A 596 -15.43 7.99 -18.16
N ARG A 597 -16.01 7.06 -17.40
CA ARG A 597 -16.27 5.68 -17.86
C ARG A 597 -17.67 5.21 -17.46
N PHE A 598 -18.20 4.25 -18.20
CA PHE A 598 -19.38 3.53 -17.74
C PHE A 598 -19.05 2.66 -16.52
N SER A 599 -20.06 2.42 -15.71
CA SER A 599 -20.05 1.49 -14.60
C SER A 599 -21.27 0.60 -14.70
N PHE A 600 -21.04 -0.68 -14.98
CA PHE A 600 -22.12 -1.66 -15.18
C PHE A 600 -22.38 -2.54 -13.95
N GLY A 601 -21.73 -2.24 -12.82
CA GLY A 601 -21.79 -3.09 -11.61
C GLY A 601 -23.20 -3.38 -11.11
N GLN A 602 -24.15 -2.46 -11.28
CA GLN A 602 -25.57 -2.66 -10.94
C GLN A 602 -26.26 -3.69 -11.85
N LEU A 603 -26.01 -3.60 -13.16
CA LEU A 603 -26.56 -4.55 -14.13
C LEU A 603 -26.00 -5.94 -13.90
N GLU A 604 -24.69 -6.01 -13.67
CA GLU A 604 -24.02 -7.24 -13.33
C GLU A 604 -24.64 -7.87 -12.07
N ALA A 605 -24.85 -7.08 -11.01
CA ALA A 605 -25.48 -7.57 -9.78
C ALA A 605 -26.92 -8.04 -9.99
N LYS A 606 -27.72 -7.35 -10.81
CA LYS A 606 -29.09 -7.77 -11.16
C LYS A 606 -29.09 -9.14 -11.85
N ILE A 607 -28.16 -9.38 -12.78
CA ILE A 607 -28.01 -10.68 -13.45
C ILE A 607 -27.55 -11.75 -12.47
N MET A 608 -26.51 -11.45 -11.67
CA MET A 608 -25.93 -12.41 -10.72
C MET A 608 -26.93 -12.84 -9.62
N LYS A 609 -27.82 -11.94 -9.19
CA LYS A 609 -28.90 -12.25 -8.22
C LYS A 609 -30.01 -13.13 -8.79
N ASN A 610 -30.24 -13.07 -10.10
CA ASN A 610 -31.28 -13.85 -10.77
C ASN A 610 -30.80 -15.23 -11.23
N LEU A 611 -29.55 -15.61 -10.93
CA LEU A 611 -29.02 -16.93 -11.27
C LEU A 611 -29.74 -18.02 -10.50
N THR A 612 -29.95 -19.16 -11.17
CA THR A 612 -30.31 -20.42 -10.49
C THR A 612 -29.17 -20.88 -9.57
N GLU A 613 -29.50 -21.69 -8.55
CA GLU A 613 -28.50 -22.25 -7.64
C GLU A 613 -27.41 -23.05 -8.37
N GLN A 614 -27.77 -23.75 -9.45
CA GLN A 614 -26.83 -24.51 -10.26
C GLN A 614 -25.89 -23.61 -11.08
N GLN A 615 -26.42 -22.56 -11.74
CA GLN A 615 -25.60 -21.55 -12.43
C GLN A 615 -24.63 -20.86 -11.47
N LYS A 616 -25.13 -20.46 -10.29
CA LYS A 616 -24.35 -19.84 -9.24
C LYS A 616 -23.23 -20.76 -8.75
N LEU A 617 -23.50 -22.07 -8.61
CA LEU A 617 -22.50 -23.06 -8.24
C LEU A 617 -21.37 -23.16 -9.27
N VAL A 618 -21.67 -23.18 -10.58
CA VAL A 618 -20.65 -23.18 -11.65
C VAL A 618 -19.73 -21.96 -11.54
N TYR A 619 -20.32 -20.77 -11.35
CA TYR A 619 -19.56 -19.53 -11.19
C TYR A 619 -18.68 -19.55 -9.93
N LEU A 620 -19.24 -19.93 -8.78
CA LEU A 620 -18.51 -20.00 -7.51
C LEU A 620 -17.40 -21.05 -7.53
N ALA A 621 -17.62 -22.20 -8.16
CA ALA A 621 -16.60 -23.22 -8.34
C ALA A 621 -15.42 -22.70 -9.17
N SER A 622 -15.71 -21.99 -10.26
CA SER A 622 -14.70 -21.35 -11.10
C SER A 622 -13.96 -20.24 -10.34
N LYS A 623 -14.69 -19.41 -9.59
CA LYS A 623 -14.11 -18.37 -8.74
C LYS A 623 -13.24 -18.94 -7.62
N MET A 624 -13.59 -20.10 -7.08
CA MET A 624 -12.78 -20.77 -6.06
C MET A 624 -11.41 -21.18 -6.61
N ILE A 625 -11.31 -21.66 -7.86
CA ILE A 625 -10.01 -21.92 -8.50
C ILE A 625 -9.14 -20.66 -8.48
N LEU A 626 -9.68 -19.53 -8.97
CA LEU A 626 -8.96 -18.25 -9.00
C LEU A 626 -8.53 -17.80 -7.59
N ALA A 627 -9.41 -17.95 -6.60
CA ALA A 627 -9.11 -17.57 -5.22
C ALA A 627 -7.96 -18.39 -4.61
N ASN A 628 -7.83 -19.68 -4.95
CA ASN A 628 -6.72 -20.51 -4.48
C ASN A 628 -5.37 -20.16 -5.12
N LEU A 629 -5.40 -19.52 -6.28
CA LEU A 629 -4.22 -19.05 -7.00
C LEU A 629 -3.80 -17.63 -6.54
N LYS A 630 -4.60 -16.98 -5.69
CA LYS A 630 -4.31 -15.67 -5.09
C LYS A 630 -3.76 -15.83 -3.67
N THR A 631 -3.00 -14.85 -3.20
CA THR A 631 -2.72 -14.64 -1.78
C THR A 631 -3.33 -13.33 -1.32
N GLU A 632 -4.01 -13.33 -0.17
CA GLU A 632 -4.61 -12.11 0.37
C GLU A 632 -3.57 -11.19 1.02
N LYS A 633 -3.83 -9.87 0.97
CA LYS A 633 -2.90 -8.85 1.48
C LYS A 633 -2.62 -8.98 2.98
N TRP A 634 -3.57 -9.47 3.75
CA TRP A 634 -3.44 -9.66 5.20
C TRP A 634 -2.62 -10.92 5.58
N VAL A 635 -2.37 -11.83 4.64
CA VAL A 635 -1.66 -13.10 4.93
C VAL A 635 -0.26 -12.79 5.49
N PRO A 636 0.16 -13.42 6.59
CA PRO A 636 1.47 -13.18 7.18
C PRO A 636 2.62 -13.41 6.20
N GLN A 637 3.69 -12.61 6.34
CA GLN A 637 4.82 -12.63 5.41
C GLN A 637 5.44 -14.01 5.25
N TYR A 638 5.57 -14.78 6.34
CA TYR A 638 6.17 -16.12 6.28
C TYR A 638 5.33 -17.13 5.46
N ILE A 639 4.03 -16.89 5.29
CA ILE A 639 3.16 -17.68 4.40
C ILE A 639 3.21 -17.11 2.98
N LYS A 640 3.26 -15.78 2.84
CA LYS A 640 3.47 -15.13 1.54
C LYS A 640 4.78 -15.56 0.87
N CYS A 641 5.82 -15.88 1.64
CA CYS A 641 7.06 -16.44 1.10
C CYS A 641 6.86 -17.81 0.42
N GLU A 642 5.80 -18.57 0.73
CA GLU A 642 5.41 -19.77 -0.04
C GLU A 642 4.90 -19.42 -1.45
N TYR A 643 4.66 -18.14 -1.70
CA TYR A 643 4.29 -17.53 -2.97
C TYR A 643 5.40 -16.62 -3.51
N GLU A 644 6.66 -16.85 -3.11
CA GLU A 644 7.83 -16.20 -3.71
C GLU A 644 8.64 -17.20 -4.54
N TYR A 645 9.22 -16.73 -5.65
CA TYR A 645 10.27 -17.44 -6.38
C TYR A 645 11.46 -16.49 -6.56
N TRP A 646 12.68 -16.95 -6.28
CA TRP A 646 13.92 -16.15 -6.26
C TRP A 646 13.85 -14.89 -5.37
N GLN A 647 14.46 -14.97 -4.18
CA GLN A 647 14.77 -13.85 -3.26
C GLN A 647 13.94 -12.57 -3.49
N SER A 648 12.64 -12.58 -3.12
CA SER A 648 11.73 -11.41 -3.06
C SER A 648 10.82 -11.09 -4.27
N ARG A 649 10.60 -11.99 -5.24
CA ARG A 649 9.53 -11.81 -6.26
C ARG A 649 8.28 -12.62 -5.94
N PHE A 650 7.15 -11.94 -5.68
CA PHE A 650 5.86 -12.54 -5.37
C PHE A 650 5.07 -12.95 -6.63
N PHE A 651 4.32 -14.05 -6.55
CA PHE A 651 3.31 -14.39 -7.55
C PHE A 651 2.16 -13.37 -7.56
N SER A 652 1.90 -12.73 -8.70
CA SER A 652 0.66 -11.98 -8.96
C SER A 652 -0.21 -12.76 -9.95
N LEU A 653 -0.81 -13.85 -9.47
CA LEU A 653 -1.53 -14.85 -10.29
C LEU A 653 -3.02 -14.55 -10.52
N SER A 654 -3.59 -13.52 -9.87
CA SER A 654 -5.06 -13.37 -9.77
C SER A 654 -5.64 -12.02 -10.13
N ALA A 655 -4.86 -10.92 -10.18
CA ALA A 655 -5.41 -9.57 -10.26
C ALA A 655 -6.28 -9.29 -11.50
N LYS A 656 -6.18 -10.11 -12.56
CA LYS A 656 -6.93 -9.95 -13.82
C LYS A 656 -7.95 -11.05 -14.11
N GLY A 657 -7.99 -12.12 -13.30
CA GLY A 657 -8.84 -13.29 -13.56
C GLY A 657 -10.33 -13.07 -13.32
N GLY A 658 -10.70 -12.25 -12.33
CA GLY A 658 -12.10 -12.03 -11.95
C GLY A 658 -12.93 -11.38 -13.07
N PHE A 659 -12.37 -10.37 -13.74
CA PHE A 659 -12.99 -9.72 -14.89
C PHE A 659 -13.19 -10.71 -16.04
N ALA A 660 -12.14 -11.46 -16.42
CA ALA A 660 -12.23 -12.45 -17.49
C ALA A 660 -13.29 -13.52 -17.17
N LEU A 661 -13.31 -14.03 -15.93
CA LEU A 661 -14.27 -15.02 -15.48
C LEU A 661 -15.72 -14.52 -15.57
N LYS A 662 -16.01 -13.32 -15.07
CA LYS A 662 -17.37 -12.78 -15.05
C LYS A 662 -17.90 -12.54 -16.48
N ASN A 663 -17.07 -11.97 -17.35
CA ASN A 663 -17.46 -11.71 -18.74
C ASN A 663 -17.62 -12.99 -19.57
N SER A 664 -16.73 -13.98 -19.43
CA SER A 664 -16.88 -15.29 -20.06
C SER A 664 -18.11 -16.05 -19.55
N PHE A 665 -18.44 -15.90 -18.26
CA PHE A 665 -19.64 -16.49 -17.67
C PHE A 665 -20.94 -15.84 -18.19
N PHE A 666 -20.99 -14.53 -18.38
CA PHE A 666 -22.15 -13.88 -19.00
C PHE A 666 -22.37 -14.34 -20.45
N ARG A 667 -21.30 -14.52 -21.23
CA ARG A 667 -21.40 -15.14 -22.57
C ARG A 667 -21.92 -16.57 -22.50
N GLU A 668 -21.48 -17.33 -21.51
CA GLU A 668 -21.97 -18.70 -21.28
C GLU A 668 -23.48 -18.72 -20.96
N LEU A 669 -23.97 -17.80 -20.13
CA LEU A 669 -25.40 -17.66 -19.83
C LEU A 669 -26.24 -17.26 -21.05
N GLU A 670 -25.68 -16.40 -21.92
CA GLU A 670 -26.33 -15.97 -23.16
C GLU A 670 -26.50 -17.14 -24.14
N ASP A 671 -25.45 -17.97 -24.28
CA ASP A 671 -25.41 -19.09 -25.22
C ASP A 671 -26.18 -20.32 -24.72
N VAL A 672 -26.12 -20.61 -23.41
CA VAL A 672 -26.66 -21.85 -22.81
C VAL A 672 -27.94 -21.56 -22.02
N LYS A 673 -29.07 -21.59 -22.74
CA LYS A 673 -30.40 -21.29 -22.16
C LYS A 673 -31.10 -22.51 -21.56
N ASP A 674 -30.71 -23.73 -21.92
CA ASP A 674 -31.33 -24.96 -21.43
C ASP A 674 -30.98 -25.19 -19.94
N PRO A 675 -31.96 -25.24 -19.01
CA PRO A 675 -31.71 -25.52 -17.60
C PRO A 675 -31.00 -26.86 -17.34
N GLN A 676 -31.19 -27.88 -18.18
CA GLN A 676 -30.57 -29.20 -17.99
C GLN A 676 -29.05 -29.17 -18.18
N GLU A 677 -28.54 -28.26 -19.01
CA GLU A 677 -27.11 -28.04 -19.23
C GLU A 677 -26.39 -27.46 -18.00
N TRP A 678 -27.15 -26.93 -17.04
CA TRP A 678 -26.63 -26.39 -15.79
C TRP A 678 -26.65 -27.38 -14.63
N GLU A 679 -27.28 -28.56 -14.79
CA GLU A 679 -27.30 -29.59 -13.74
C GLU A 679 -25.90 -29.96 -13.25
N ILE A 680 -25.81 -30.42 -11.99
CA ILE A 680 -24.53 -30.72 -11.33
C ILE A 680 -23.66 -31.68 -12.15
N LYS A 681 -24.26 -32.66 -12.85
CA LYS A 681 -23.57 -33.60 -13.73
C LYS A 681 -22.76 -32.91 -14.85
N ASN A 682 -23.20 -31.73 -15.27
CA ASN A 682 -22.59 -30.93 -16.33
C ASN A 682 -21.66 -29.82 -15.80
N ILE A 683 -21.38 -29.75 -14.49
CA ILE A 683 -20.59 -28.66 -13.90
C ILE A 683 -19.22 -28.52 -14.55
N LEU A 684 -18.48 -29.62 -14.73
CA LEU A 684 -17.15 -29.59 -15.34
C LEU A 684 -17.23 -29.21 -16.83
N LYS A 685 -18.27 -29.65 -17.55
CA LYS A 685 -18.55 -29.25 -18.94
C LYS A 685 -18.70 -27.73 -19.05
N ARG A 686 -19.52 -27.13 -18.18
CA ARG A 686 -19.73 -25.66 -18.15
C ARG A 686 -18.45 -24.91 -17.76
N MET A 687 -17.73 -25.38 -16.74
CA MET A 687 -16.46 -24.77 -16.34
C MET A 687 -15.42 -24.82 -17.47
N ARG A 688 -15.28 -25.97 -18.15
CA ARG A 688 -14.40 -26.12 -19.32
C ARG A 688 -14.79 -25.15 -20.44
N SER A 689 -16.08 -24.97 -20.70
CA SER A 689 -16.59 -23.98 -21.67
C SER A 689 -16.17 -22.55 -21.29
N ILE A 690 -16.41 -22.14 -20.04
CA ILE A 690 -16.08 -20.80 -19.53
C ILE A 690 -14.58 -20.50 -19.64
N PHE A 691 -13.71 -21.41 -19.18
CA PHE A 691 -12.27 -21.24 -19.29
C PHE A 691 -11.78 -21.38 -20.74
N GLY A 692 -12.45 -22.20 -21.56
CA GLY A 692 -12.19 -22.31 -22.99
C GLY A 692 -12.38 -21.00 -23.74
N ARG A 693 -13.37 -20.19 -23.36
CA ARG A 693 -13.58 -18.83 -23.91
C ARG A 693 -12.45 -17.85 -23.58
N MET A 694 -11.56 -18.21 -22.66
CA MET A 694 -10.36 -17.43 -22.31
C MET A 694 -9.11 -17.93 -23.04
N CYS A 695 -9.26 -18.93 -23.91
CA CYS A 695 -8.20 -19.55 -24.70
C CYS A 695 -8.49 -19.40 -26.20
N LYS A 696 -7.42 -19.40 -27.01
CA LYS A 696 -7.45 -19.56 -28.47
C LYS A 696 -6.79 -20.88 -28.84
N PHE A 697 -7.35 -21.56 -29.82
CA PHE A 697 -6.78 -22.76 -30.41
C PHE A 697 -6.41 -22.42 -31.86
N ASP A 698 -5.23 -22.81 -32.31
CA ASP A 698 -4.79 -22.54 -33.69
C ASP A 698 -5.60 -23.40 -34.66
N GLU A 699 -6.29 -22.77 -35.62
CA GLU A 699 -7.09 -23.47 -36.65
C GLU A 699 -6.25 -23.87 -37.88
N ASN A 700 -4.95 -23.59 -37.90
CA ASN A 700 -4.07 -23.82 -39.06
C ASN A 700 -3.05 -24.93 -38.79
N ASP A 701 -3.51 -26.19 -38.82
CA ASP A 701 -2.66 -27.39 -38.82
C ASP A 701 -2.78 -28.19 -40.14
N ASP A 702 -3.09 -27.51 -41.25
CA ASP A 702 -3.04 -28.08 -42.61
C ASP A 702 -1.65 -27.93 -43.27
N ALA A 703 -0.63 -27.46 -42.55
CA ALA A 703 0.75 -27.42 -43.01
C ALA A 703 1.62 -28.44 -42.27
N ALA A 704 1.20 -29.71 -42.34
CA ALA A 704 2.05 -30.83 -41.98
C ALA A 704 3.19 -30.95 -43.00
N GLU A 705 4.38 -30.45 -42.64
CA GLU A 705 5.70 -31.06 -42.88
C GLU A 705 6.77 -30.04 -42.42
N ASN A 706 7.47 -30.37 -41.33
CA ASN A 706 8.59 -29.64 -40.71
C ASN A 706 8.27 -28.79 -39.46
N ALA A 707 7.66 -29.41 -38.44
CA ALA A 707 7.89 -29.00 -37.04
C ALA A 707 7.82 -30.23 -36.13
N SER A 708 8.95 -30.91 -35.94
CA SER A 708 9.09 -31.86 -34.84
C SER A 708 9.08 -31.07 -33.52
N SER A 709 8.04 -31.30 -32.72
CA SER A 709 7.74 -30.78 -31.37
C SER A 709 6.93 -29.48 -31.29
N LYS A 710 5.60 -29.61 -31.34
CA LYS A 710 4.61 -28.89 -30.51
C LYS A 710 3.19 -29.40 -30.83
N ASN A 711 2.75 -30.46 -30.14
CA ASN A 711 1.32 -30.75 -30.05
C ASN A 711 0.73 -29.76 -29.03
N ASN A 712 0.27 -28.60 -29.49
CA ASN A 712 -0.30 -27.57 -28.62
C ASN A 712 -1.82 -27.77 -28.43
N ASP A 713 -2.24 -28.90 -27.83
CA ASP A 713 -3.64 -29.14 -27.40
C ASP A 713 -4.10 -28.20 -26.26
N ASP A 714 -3.18 -27.45 -25.68
CA ASP A 714 -3.39 -26.65 -24.47
C ASP A 714 -3.98 -25.24 -24.76
N GLY A 715 -3.90 -24.75 -26.00
CA GLY A 715 -4.36 -23.41 -26.41
C GLY A 715 -3.60 -22.23 -25.77
N ASP A 716 -3.62 -21.06 -26.40
CA ASP A 716 -2.97 -19.85 -25.88
C ASP A 716 -3.99 -18.93 -25.18
N ALA A 717 -3.56 -18.23 -24.13
CA ALA A 717 -4.43 -17.29 -23.42
C ALA A 717 -4.88 -16.16 -24.36
N THR A 718 -6.16 -15.79 -24.29
CA THR A 718 -6.73 -14.77 -25.17
C THR A 718 -7.37 -13.61 -24.45
N ARG A 719 -7.59 -12.52 -25.20
CA ARG A 719 -8.26 -11.32 -24.70
C ARG A 719 -9.75 -11.57 -24.58
N VAL A 720 -10.27 -11.51 -23.36
CA VAL A 720 -11.69 -11.53 -23.04
C VAL A 720 -12.22 -10.10 -23.13
N GLN A 721 -13.17 -9.89 -24.03
CA GLN A 721 -13.88 -8.62 -24.18
C GLN A 721 -14.89 -8.44 -23.06
N ALA A 722 -15.16 -7.18 -22.70
CA ALA A 722 -16.23 -6.87 -21.78
C ALA A 722 -17.59 -7.29 -22.37
N TYR A 723 -18.46 -7.83 -21.52
CA TYR A 723 -19.82 -8.18 -21.87
C TYR A 723 -20.67 -6.92 -22.02
N PHE A 724 -20.51 -5.99 -21.09
CA PHE A 724 -21.08 -4.64 -21.12
C PHE A 724 -20.06 -3.62 -21.63
N GLY A 725 -20.52 -2.52 -22.23
CA GLY A 725 -19.64 -1.45 -22.72
C GLY A 725 -18.92 -1.75 -24.05
N GLY A 726 -18.81 -3.02 -24.44
CA GLY A 726 -18.24 -3.42 -25.72
C GLY A 726 -16.84 -2.84 -25.94
N GLU A 727 -16.69 -2.03 -26.98
CA GLU A 727 -15.41 -1.43 -27.36
C GLU A 727 -14.97 -0.24 -26.49
N THR A 728 -15.81 0.18 -25.52
CA THR A 728 -15.48 1.24 -24.55
C THR A 728 -14.69 0.73 -23.34
N GLU A 729 -14.61 -0.59 -23.17
CA GLU A 729 -13.96 -1.23 -22.04
C GLU A 729 -12.67 -1.93 -22.44
N LYS A 730 -11.70 -1.95 -21.51
CA LYS A 730 -10.41 -2.58 -21.75
C LYS A 730 -10.52 -4.10 -21.66
N ALA A 731 -10.21 -4.78 -22.75
CA ALA A 731 -10.14 -6.24 -22.76
C ALA A 731 -9.05 -6.76 -21.79
N SER A 732 -9.33 -7.88 -21.12
CA SER A 732 -8.40 -8.50 -20.17
C SER A 732 -7.88 -9.83 -20.70
N ILE A 733 -6.61 -10.14 -20.45
CA ILE A 733 -6.02 -11.45 -20.69
C ILE A 733 -5.75 -12.14 -19.34
N TYR A 734 -6.12 -13.41 -19.25
CA TYR A 734 -5.81 -14.24 -18.09
C TYR A 734 -4.86 -15.37 -18.48
N GLU A 735 -3.57 -15.14 -18.25
CA GLU A 735 -2.48 -16.03 -18.70
C GLU A 735 -2.56 -17.44 -18.12
N CYS A 736 -3.18 -17.63 -16.96
CA CYS A 736 -3.33 -18.95 -16.34
C CYS A 736 -4.50 -19.78 -16.91
N ALA A 737 -5.37 -19.20 -17.75
CA ALA A 737 -6.57 -19.88 -18.23
C ALA A 737 -6.30 -21.19 -18.99
N PRO A 738 -5.33 -21.28 -19.93
CA PRO A 738 -5.00 -22.53 -20.62
C PRO A 738 -4.67 -23.67 -19.67
N ARG A 739 -3.88 -23.38 -18.63
CA ARG A 739 -3.45 -24.39 -17.67
C ARG A 739 -4.58 -24.83 -16.74
N ILE A 740 -5.48 -23.91 -16.37
CA ILE A 740 -6.71 -24.25 -15.64
C ILE A 740 -7.63 -25.11 -16.53
N LEU A 741 -7.76 -24.79 -17.81
CA LEU A 741 -8.55 -25.58 -18.74
C LEU A 741 -8.01 -27.01 -18.88
N LYS A 742 -6.69 -27.16 -19.02
CA LYS A 742 -6.01 -28.46 -19.01
C LYS A 742 -6.33 -29.23 -17.72
N PHE A 743 -6.15 -28.58 -16.57
CA PHE A 743 -6.50 -29.16 -15.28
C PHE A 743 -7.97 -29.65 -15.23
N LEU A 744 -8.92 -28.85 -15.71
CA LEU A 744 -10.33 -29.24 -15.73
C LEU A 744 -10.63 -30.40 -16.70
N ARG A 745 -9.89 -30.52 -17.81
CA ARG A 745 -9.98 -31.66 -18.74
C ARG A 745 -9.49 -32.95 -18.09
N ASP A 746 -8.47 -32.87 -17.23
CA ASP A 746 -7.86 -34.01 -16.53
C ASP A 746 -8.67 -34.51 -15.32
N LEU A 747 -9.72 -33.79 -14.90
CA LEU A 747 -10.58 -34.20 -13.78
C LEU A 747 -11.58 -35.30 -14.19
N ASN A 748 -11.68 -36.33 -13.36
CA ASN A 748 -12.71 -37.36 -13.45
C ASN A 748 -14.00 -36.91 -12.76
N GLU A 749 -15.13 -36.94 -13.48
CA GLU A 749 -16.42 -36.46 -12.98
C GLU A 749 -16.91 -37.24 -11.75
N LEU A 750 -16.71 -38.56 -11.72
CA LEU A 750 -17.17 -39.43 -10.63
C LEU A 750 -16.49 -39.14 -9.28
N ASP A 751 -15.22 -38.72 -9.30
CA ASP A 751 -14.46 -38.45 -8.08
C ASP A 751 -14.81 -37.08 -7.49
N ILE A 752 -15.23 -36.14 -8.35
CA ILE A 752 -15.46 -34.74 -8.02
C ILE A 752 -16.93 -34.46 -7.67
N ILE A 753 -17.85 -35.12 -8.37
CA ILE A 753 -19.29 -35.00 -8.17
C ILE A 753 -19.73 -36.12 -7.22
N LYS A 754 -19.57 -35.86 -5.92
CA LYS A 754 -20.13 -36.73 -4.89
C LYS A 754 -21.60 -36.36 -4.70
N GLU A 755 -22.49 -37.31 -4.99
CA GLU A 755 -23.89 -37.18 -4.59
C GLU A 755 -23.93 -36.97 -3.07
N ILE A 756 -24.59 -35.90 -2.64
CA ILE A 756 -24.89 -35.68 -1.23
C ILE A 756 -25.90 -36.78 -0.88
N PRO A 757 -25.60 -37.70 0.06
CA PRO A 757 -26.64 -38.58 0.57
C PRO A 757 -27.77 -37.69 1.08
N ALA A 758 -29.00 -37.96 0.66
CA ALA A 758 -30.16 -37.26 1.20
C ALA A 758 -30.20 -37.47 2.73
N GLU A 759 -29.79 -36.45 3.49
CA GLU A 759 -29.96 -36.37 4.94
C GLU A 759 -31.21 -35.56 5.26
#